data_AF-A0A1H8BZI5-F1
#
_entry.id   AF-A0A1H8BZI5-F1
#
_cell.length_a   1.000
_cell.length_b   1.000
_cell.length_c   1.000
_cell.angle_alpha   90.00
_cell.angle_beta   90.00
_cell.angle_gamma   90.00
#
_symmetry.space_group_name_H-M   'P 1'
#
loop_
_entity.id
_entity.type
_entity.pdbx_description
1 polymer ?
#
loop_
_entity_poly.entity_id
_entity_poly.type
_entity_poly.pdbx_seq_one_letter_code
_entity_poly.pdbx_strand_id
1 'polypeptide(L)'
;MKTMWLLLLWVALPAFAGEGKWTPQQVLELDPAWLKAQGLQLPPGRLWDAQRGTGLLAGAVNVGGCSGAFISSTGLVITNHHCVFSIIQEHSSPQRDLISQGFLAANREAELPGKGARILVPRAFTDVTKQVLAAVPAGADDLARFKAIERQQKELVAACEKRPATRCQLAAFDGGSQYVLVDSVELADVRLVYAPPRAVGEFGGEEDNWMWPRHTGDFAIVRAYSAPDGAAAAYSEKNVPHRAEFFFPLAPQGVQPGDFVMVLGYPGISFRALLAEEMAERQARFYPRVIDFYGEAIRILTEEGAKDAAGKIAVASTLKSLHNRAKNASGQLAGLARGRIIEKQQEHEAAVVRWAQARPEYAGALVGREELRESLKEEALTWEREFLLNNLRAGARGVSMAATLGQLARERAKPDMEREPEFMERELVRLKDQFEREQKNLFVPAEKRLLQAFVRRAQALGPAERIAAVDKHFGRTFSEKAVTAKINALYATTKVLTLSERMAMFQASEAQLQARKDALLAFGLDLATELTALDAVKDRREGARRRLRPEWRRAVLAHAGKPVAPDANGTLRVTFAKVEGYSPRDGVFYTPQTTLSGVLAKHTDAEPFDVPDKVLATARERRFGPWADAALKDVPVDFLSSADTTGGNSGSPTVNGKGELVGVNFDRVWENVANDFGYNPDVARNVNVDVRYVLWMLDQVENADGLLRELGVRKGPSMPGEKR
;
A
#
# COMPACT_ATOMS: atom_id res chain seq x y z
N MET A 1 22.20 -4.42 -61.60
CA MET A 1 21.53 -5.55 -60.95
C MET A 1 21.67 -5.43 -59.44
N LYS A 2 20.53 -5.43 -58.75
CA LYS A 2 20.32 -5.67 -57.30
C LYS A 2 20.76 -4.57 -56.32
N THR A 3 19.86 -3.61 -56.13
CA THR A 3 19.61 -2.86 -54.90
C THR A 3 19.41 -3.83 -53.73
N MET A 4 20.28 -3.77 -52.72
CA MET A 4 20.17 -4.57 -51.50
C MET A 4 19.57 -3.69 -50.41
N TRP A 5 18.27 -3.87 -50.15
CA TRP A 5 17.56 -3.27 -49.04
C TRP A 5 18.01 -3.97 -47.75
N LEU A 6 18.72 -3.26 -46.86
CA LEU A 6 18.88 -3.71 -45.48
C LEU A 6 17.55 -3.48 -44.75
N LEU A 7 16.78 -4.55 -44.55
CA LEU A 7 15.77 -4.60 -43.50
C LEU A 7 16.51 -4.60 -42.15
N LEU A 8 16.52 -3.46 -41.45
CA LEU A 8 16.74 -3.44 -40.01
C LEU A 8 15.52 -4.09 -39.33
N LEU A 9 15.61 -5.40 -39.08
CA LEU A 9 14.77 -6.08 -38.11
C LEU A 9 15.03 -5.45 -36.74
N TRP A 10 14.14 -4.56 -36.31
CA TRP A 10 14.00 -4.21 -34.91
C TRP A 10 13.62 -5.48 -34.16
N VAL A 11 14.61 -6.15 -33.56
CA VAL A 11 14.37 -7.22 -32.60
C VAL A 11 13.67 -6.57 -31.41
N ALA A 12 12.36 -6.76 -31.31
CA ALA A 12 11.62 -6.43 -30.10
C ALA A 12 12.28 -7.19 -28.95
N LEU A 13 12.90 -6.47 -28.02
CA LEU A 13 13.45 -7.06 -26.79
C LEU A 13 12.34 -7.90 -26.14
N PRO A 14 12.61 -9.18 -25.80
CA PRO A 14 11.63 -10.00 -25.13
C PRO A 14 11.20 -9.29 -23.84
N ALA A 15 9.89 -9.29 -23.55
CA ALA A 15 9.41 -8.85 -22.25
C ALA A 15 10.16 -9.67 -21.19
N PHE A 16 10.90 -8.98 -20.31
CA PHE A 16 11.64 -9.65 -19.25
C PHE A 16 10.67 -10.37 -18.33
N ALA A 17 11.06 -11.57 -17.91
CA ALA A 17 10.24 -12.50 -17.13
C ALA A 17 9.61 -11.88 -15.86
N GLY A 18 10.17 -10.77 -15.35
CA GLY A 18 9.75 -10.09 -14.13
C GLY A 18 8.89 -8.84 -14.29
N GLU A 19 8.84 -8.20 -15.47
CA GLU A 19 8.12 -6.92 -15.60
C GLU A 19 6.60 -7.12 -15.72
N GLY A 20 5.84 -6.43 -14.88
CA GLY A 20 4.40 -6.28 -15.03
C GLY A 20 3.60 -6.71 -13.79
N LYS A 21 2.60 -5.88 -13.47
CA LYS A 21 1.57 -6.12 -12.46
C LYS A 21 0.25 -6.41 -13.18
N TRP A 22 0.13 -7.62 -13.71
CA TRP A 22 -0.94 -8.05 -14.60
C TRP A 22 -2.27 -8.18 -13.86
N THR A 23 -3.36 -7.70 -14.47
CA THR A 23 -4.70 -7.94 -13.93
C THR A 23 -5.11 -9.40 -14.09
N PRO A 24 -6.08 -9.90 -13.31
CA PRO A 24 -6.59 -11.27 -13.47
C PRO A 24 -7.05 -11.58 -14.90
N GLN A 25 -7.66 -10.60 -15.57
CA GLN A 25 -8.08 -10.71 -16.97
C GLN A 25 -6.88 -10.82 -17.91
N GLN A 26 -5.86 -9.98 -17.73
CA GLN A 26 -4.67 -9.98 -18.59
C GLN A 26 -3.88 -11.29 -18.52
N VAL A 27 -3.97 -12.06 -17.42
CA VAL A 27 -3.36 -13.40 -17.33
C VAL A 27 -3.84 -14.31 -18.46
N LEU A 28 -5.08 -14.15 -18.91
CA LEU A 28 -5.66 -14.93 -20.00
C LEU A 28 -5.27 -14.39 -21.39
N GLU A 29 -4.77 -13.15 -21.47
CA GLU A 29 -4.30 -12.50 -22.69
C GLU A 29 -2.80 -12.78 -22.96
N LEU A 30 -2.05 -13.18 -21.93
CA LEU A 30 -0.65 -13.56 -22.05
C LEU A 30 -0.49 -14.87 -22.81
N ASP A 31 0.60 -14.98 -23.58
CA ASP A 31 0.93 -16.19 -24.32
C ASP A 31 1.14 -17.39 -23.36
N PRO A 32 0.29 -18.43 -23.43
CA PRO A 32 0.42 -19.62 -22.59
C PRO A 32 1.76 -20.35 -22.77
N ALA A 33 2.34 -20.31 -23.98
CA ALA A 33 3.64 -20.91 -24.24
C ALA A 33 4.75 -20.14 -23.51
N TRP A 34 4.67 -18.81 -23.49
CA TRP A 34 5.58 -17.97 -22.71
C TRP A 34 5.44 -18.23 -21.21
N LEU A 35 4.21 -18.29 -20.67
CA LEU A 35 3.97 -18.58 -19.25
C LEU A 35 4.54 -19.95 -18.85
N LYS A 36 4.32 -20.97 -19.68
CA LYS A 36 4.88 -22.31 -19.48
C LYS A 36 6.41 -22.29 -19.54
N ALA A 37 7.00 -21.54 -20.48
CA ALA A 37 8.45 -21.38 -20.59
C ALA A 37 9.06 -20.64 -19.38
N GLN A 38 8.30 -19.76 -18.71
CA GLN A 38 8.75 -19.18 -17.45
C GLN A 38 8.75 -20.19 -16.30
N GLY A 39 7.87 -21.19 -16.34
CA GLY A 39 7.78 -22.27 -15.35
C GLY A 39 6.40 -22.44 -14.72
N LEU A 40 5.37 -21.75 -15.24
CA LEU A 40 3.99 -21.98 -14.83
C LEU A 40 3.56 -23.40 -15.25
N GLN A 41 3.11 -24.21 -14.29
CA GLN A 41 2.63 -25.58 -14.51
C GLN A 41 1.10 -25.64 -14.54
N LEU A 42 0.44 -24.69 -13.86
CA LEU A 42 -1.01 -24.54 -13.93
C LEU A 42 -1.44 -23.95 -15.29
N PRO A 43 -2.56 -24.41 -15.87
CA PRO A 43 -3.13 -23.71 -17.02
C PRO A 43 -3.63 -22.31 -16.58
N PRO A 44 -3.50 -21.25 -17.41
CA PRO A 44 -3.93 -19.89 -17.05
C PRO A 44 -5.40 -19.82 -16.59
N GLY A 45 -6.28 -20.62 -17.18
CA GLY A 45 -7.69 -20.73 -16.79
C GLY A 45 -7.94 -21.24 -15.36
N ARG A 46 -6.94 -21.84 -14.69
CA ARG A 46 -7.01 -22.20 -13.26
C ARG A 46 -6.61 -21.04 -12.36
N LEU A 47 -5.77 -20.13 -12.85
CA LEU A 47 -5.47 -18.88 -12.15
C LEU A 47 -6.71 -17.99 -12.16
N TRP A 48 -7.34 -17.83 -13.33
CA TRP A 48 -8.51 -17.01 -13.50
C TRP A 48 -9.52 -17.62 -14.48
N ASP A 49 -10.79 -17.66 -14.11
CA ASP A 49 -11.90 -18.00 -14.99
C ASP A 49 -12.69 -16.73 -15.32
N ALA A 50 -12.67 -16.33 -16.59
CA ALA A 50 -13.35 -15.13 -17.06
C ALA A 50 -14.89 -15.22 -16.98
N GLN A 51 -15.47 -16.42 -17.12
CA GLN A 51 -16.92 -16.60 -17.02
C GLN A 51 -17.37 -16.55 -15.57
N ARG A 52 -16.60 -17.18 -14.68
CA ARG A 52 -16.89 -17.19 -13.26
C ARG A 52 -16.52 -15.89 -12.56
N GLY A 53 -15.55 -15.15 -13.09
CA GLY A 53 -15.00 -13.93 -12.50
C GLY A 53 -14.16 -14.17 -11.24
N THR A 54 -13.62 -15.38 -11.08
CA THR A 54 -12.79 -15.80 -9.94
C THR A 54 -11.86 -16.96 -10.35
N GLY A 55 -10.97 -17.40 -9.47
CA GLY A 55 -10.01 -18.48 -9.70
C GLY A 55 -9.00 -18.57 -8.55
N LEU A 56 -7.91 -19.31 -8.73
CA LEU A 56 -6.88 -19.43 -7.69
C LEU A 56 -6.35 -18.07 -7.22
N LEU A 57 -6.30 -17.05 -8.10
CA LEU A 57 -5.88 -15.70 -7.73
C LEU A 57 -6.76 -15.10 -6.60
N ALA A 58 -8.02 -15.51 -6.46
CA ALA A 58 -8.93 -15.05 -5.41
C ALA A 58 -8.60 -15.62 -4.02
N GLY A 59 -7.68 -16.58 -3.92
CA GLY A 59 -7.09 -17.01 -2.65
C GLY A 59 -6.16 -15.95 -2.04
N ALA A 60 -5.68 -15.00 -2.86
CA ALA A 60 -4.97 -13.82 -2.38
C ALA A 60 -5.99 -12.74 -1.99
N VAL A 61 -5.82 -12.16 -0.80
CA VAL A 61 -6.83 -11.30 -0.16
C VAL A 61 -6.24 -9.97 0.26
N ASN A 62 -7.08 -8.92 0.32
CA ASN A 62 -6.65 -7.63 0.85
C ASN A 62 -6.78 -7.63 2.38
N VAL A 63 -5.71 -7.23 3.07
CA VAL A 63 -5.62 -7.16 4.53
C VAL A 63 -5.36 -5.72 4.95
N GLY A 64 -6.31 -4.82 4.68
CA GLY A 64 -6.27 -3.43 5.17
C GLY A 64 -5.15 -2.58 4.58
N GLY A 65 -4.93 -2.67 3.26
CA GLY A 65 -3.83 -1.97 2.58
C GLY A 65 -2.54 -2.79 2.50
N CYS A 66 -2.51 -3.97 3.12
CA CYS A 66 -1.61 -5.07 2.79
C CYS A 66 -2.32 -6.12 1.94
N SER A 67 -1.57 -7.14 1.56
CA SER A 67 -2.02 -8.40 0.98
C SER A 67 -1.90 -9.55 1.99
N GLY A 68 -2.54 -10.66 1.70
CA GLY A 68 -2.47 -11.91 2.45
C GLY A 68 -2.95 -13.07 1.59
N ALA A 69 -2.94 -14.28 2.13
CA ALA A 69 -3.38 -15.46 1.41
C ALA A 69 -4.06 -16.48 2.30
N PHE A 70 -5.18 -17.05 1.86
CA PHE A 70 -5.66 -18.27 2.49
C PHE A 70 -4.65 -19.39 2.28
N ILE A 71 -4.28 -20.09 3.34
CA ILE A 71 -3.31 -21.20 3.34
C ILE A 71 -3.95 -22.54 3.75
N SER A 72 -5.23 -22.51 4.12
CA SER A 72 -6.04 -23.69 4.41
C SER A 72 -7.49 -23.44 4.00
N SER A 73 -8.25 -24.53 3.86
CA SER A 73 -9.71 -24.47 3.68
C SER A 73 -10.47 -24.00 4.94
N THR A 74 -9.79 -23.94 6.09
CA THR A 74 -10.33 -23.54 7.40
C THR A 74 -10.09 -22.07 7.71
N GLY A 75 -9.85 -21.26 6.68
CA GLY A 75 -9.80 -19.80 6.81
C GLY A 75 -8.52 -19.26 7.44
N LEU A 76 -7.47 -20.07 7.58
CA LEU A 76 -6.13 -19.56 7.93
C LEU A 76 -5.64 -18.65 6.82
N VAL A 77 -5.16 -17.48 7.20
CA VAL A 77 -4.58 -16.48 6.32
C VAL A 77 -3.18 -16.13 6.80
N ILE A 78 -2.18 -16.28 5.93
CA ILE A 78 -0.84 -15.74 6.17
C ILE A 78 -0.74 -14.32 5.60
N THR A 79 -0.05 -13.44 6.32
CA THR A 79 0.32 -12.08 5.90
C THR A 79 1.61 -11.69 6.62
N ASN A 80 2.07 -10.45 6.47
CA ASN A 80 3.25 -9.97 7.21
C ASN A 80 2.91 -9.65 8.66
N HIS A 81 3.91 -9.78 9.54
CA HIS A 81 3.82 -9.40 10.95
C HIS A 81 3.45 -7.92 11.08
N HIS A 82 4.07 -7.04 10.27
CA HIS A 82 3.75 -5.61 10.31
C HIS A 82 2.32 -5.26 9.84
N CYS A 83 1.69 -6.10 9.02
CA CYS A 83 0.34 -5.87 8.50
C CYS A 83 -0.76 -6.10 9.54
N VAL A 84 -0.52 -7.01 10.49
CA VAL A 84 -1.47 -7.33 11.58
C VAL A 84 -0.93 -6.95 12.96
N PHE A 85 0.16 -6.17 13.00
CA PHE A 85 0.80 -5.73 14.24
C PHE A 85 -0.16 -5.00 15.18
N SER A 86 -1.17 -4.31 14.63
CA SER A 86 -2.19 -3.66 15.45
C SER A 86 -2.98 -4.62 16.33
N ILE A 87 -3.20 -5.87 15.87
CA ILE A 87 -3.88 -6.90 16.68
C ILE A 87 -2.96 -7.35 17.83
N ILE A 88 -1.67 -7.55 17.55
CA ILE A 88 -0.67 -7.88 18.57
C ILE A 88 -0.62 -6.78 19.64
N GLN A 89 -0.53 -5.52 19.20
CA GLN A 89 -0.50 -4.35 20.08
C GLN A 89 -1.79 -4.21 20.91
N GLU A 90 -2.95 -4.47 20.30
CA GLU A 90 -4.25 -4.39 20.98
C GLU A 90 -4.33 -5.34 22.20
N HIS A 91 -3.75 -6.54 22.08
CA HIS A 91 -3.80 -7.58 23.11
C HIS A 91 -2.55 -7.62 24.00
N SER A 92 -1.61 -6.70 23.82
CA SER A 92 -0.40 -6.60 24.63
C SER A 92 -0.60 -5.73 25.87
N SER A 93 -0.03 -6.16 26.99
CA SER A 93 0.02 -5.42 28.25
C SER A 93 1.35 -5.68 28.96
N PRO A 94 1.73 -4.91 30.01
CA PRO A 94 2.93 -5.20 30.78
C PRO A 94 2.95 -6.61 31.40
N GLN A 95 1.78 -7.23 31.62
CA GLN A 95 1.65 -8.59 32.14
C GLN A 95 1.57 -9.66 31.04
N ARG A 96 1.31 -9.26 29.79
CA ARG A 96 1.15 -10.12 28.62
C ARG A 96 1.80 -9.43 27.42
N ASP A 97 3.12 -9.53 27.33
CA ASP A 97 3.89 -8.85 26.30
C ASP A 97 3.98 -9.69 25.01
N LEU A 98 2.93 -9.62 24.19
CA LEU A 98 2.89 -10.33 22.90
C LEU A 98 3.84 -9.74 21.86
N ILE A 99 4.28 -8.49 22.05
CA ILE A 99 5.24 -7.84 21.15
C ILE A 99 6.60 -8.50 21.29
N SER A 100 7.10 -8.66 22.52
CA SER A 100 8.42 -9.25 22.77
C SER A 100 8.40 -10.77 22.75
N GLN A 101 7.29 -11.40 23.15
CA GLN A 101 7.22 -12.86 23.30
C GLN A 101 6.57 -13.58 22.11
N GLY A 102 5.93 -12.84 21.21
CA GLY A 102 5.08 -13.44 20.17
C GLY A 102 3.78 -14.02 20.74
N PHE A 103 3.06 -14.75 19.90
CA PHE A 103 1.80 -15.37 20.26
C PHE A 103 1.56 -16.63 19.43
N LEU A 104 1.08 -17.70 20.08
CA LEU A 104 0.53 -18.89 19.45
C LEU A 104 -0.76 -19.28 20.17
N ALA A 105 -1.88 -19.35 19.45
CA ALA A 105 -3.14 -19.83 19.98
C ALA A 105 -3.05 -21.34 20.28
N ALA A 106 -3.35 -21.74 21.52
CA ALA A 106 -3.34 -23.15 21.93
C ALA A 106 -4.48 -23.96 21.27
N ASN A 107 -5.59 -23.29 20.96
CA ASN A 107 -6.79 -23.82 20.31
C ASN A 107 -7.56 -22.66 19.65
N ARG A 108 -8.68 -22.97 18.97
CA ARG A 108 -9.48 -21.97 18.24
C ARG A 108 -10.10 -20.93 19.18
N GLU A 109 -10.46 -21.34 20.38
CA GLU A 109 -11.05 -20.48 21.42
C GLU A 109 -10.04 -19.46 21.96
N ALA A 110 -8.74 -19.75 21.88
CA ALA A 110 -7.66 -18.87 22.30
C ALA A 110 -7.23 -17.84 21.23
N GLU A 111 -7.75 -17.93 20.01
CA GLU A 111 -7.43 -16.98 18.92
C GLU A 111 -7.94 -15.57 19.26
N LEU A 112 -7.11 -14.55 19.05
CA LEU A 112 -7.37 -13.20 19.56
C LEU A 112 -8.07 -12.30 18.53
N PRO A 113 -9.27 -11.75 18.80
CA PRO A 113 -9.99 -10.95 17.82
C PRO A 113 -9.32 -9.59 17.57
N GLY A 114 -9.17 -9.20 16.30
CA GLY A 114 -8.67 -7.87 15.92
C GLY A 114 -9.80 -6.86 15.73
N LYS A 115 -9.88 -5.83 16.58
CA LYS A 115 -10.90 -4.79 16.40
C LYS A 115 -10.62 -3.99 15.12
N GLY A 116 -11.62 -3.88 14.26
CA GLY A 116 -11.52 -3.18 12.99
C GLY A 116 -10.70 -3.91 11.91
N ALA A 117 -10.13 -5.08 12.21
CA ALA A 117 -9.45 -5.90 11.20
C ALA A 117 -10.46 -6.42 10.17
N ARG A 118 -10.10 -6.34 8.88
CA ARG A 118 -10.95 -6.77 7.76
C ARG A 118 -10.11 -7.53 6.75
N ILE A 119 -10.70 -8.56 6.16
CA ILE A 119 -10.16 -9.26 5.00
C ILE A 119 -11.16 -9.10 3.85
N LEU A 120 -10.71 -8.53 2.73
CA LEU A 120 -11.53 -8.46 1.53
C LEU A 120 -11.18 -9.61 0.58
N VAL A 121 -12.16 -10.48 0.34
CA VAL A 121 -12.04 -11.61 -0.58
C VAL A 121 -12.67 -11.22 -1.92
N PRO A 122 -11.91 -11.16 -3.02
CA PRO A 122 -12.46 -10.74 -4.30
C PRO A 122 -13.43 -11.79 -4.83
N ARG A 123 -14.58 -11.34 -5.31
CA ARG A 123 -15.68 -12.20 -5.79
C ARG A 123 -15.93 -12.04 -7.27
N ALA A 124 -15.90 -10.80 -7.77
CA ALA A 124 -16.12 -10.51 -9.18
C ALA A 124 -15.41 -9.22 -9.60
N PHE A 125 -15.05 -9.16 -10.88
CA PHE A 125 -14.45 -8.02 -11.56
C PHE A 125 -15.24 -7.76 -12.84
N THR A 126 -16.07 -6.72 -12.83
CA THR A 126 -16.99 -6.43 -13.93
C THR A 126 -16.54 -5.19 -14.67
N ASP A 127 -16.26 -5.32 -15.98
CA ASP A 127 -16.02 -4.15 -16.83
C ASP A 127 -17.30 -3.32 -16.96
N VAL A 128 -17.24 -2.10 -16.45
CA VAL A 128 -18.35 -1.13 -16.46
C VAL A 128 -17.97 0.13 -17.25
N THR A 129 -16.92 0.05 -18.07
CA THR A 129 -16.37 1.19 -18.83
C THR A 129 -17.44 1.89 -19.66
N LYS A 130 -18.22 1.13 -20.42
CA LYS A 130 -19.32 1.68 -21.25
C LYS A 130 -20.35 2.42 -20.40
N GLN A 131 -20.71 1.85 -19.24
CA GLN A 131 -21.70 2.45 -18.34
C GLN A 131 -21.18 3.73 -17.71
N VAL A 132 -19.90 3.76 -17.29
CA VAL A 132 -19.26 4.93 -16.70
C VAL A 132 -19.13 6.06 -17.72
N LEU A 133 -18.65 5.75 -18.94
CA LEU A 133 -18.48 6.76 -19.98
C LEU A 133 -19.80 7.30 -20.52
N ALA A 134 -20.85 6.48 -20.56
CA ALA A 134 -22.20 6.92 -20.99
C ALA A 134 -22.85 7.90 -20.00
N ALA A 135 -22.41 7.94 -18.74
CA ALA A 135 -22.91 8.88 -17.74
C ALA A 135 -22.40 10.32 -17.97
N VAL A 136 -21.34 10.50 -18.76
CA VAL A 136 -20.77 11.82 -19.06
C VAL A 136 -21.66 12.54 -20.09
N PRO A 137 -22.21 13.72 -19.78
CA PRO A 137 -23.04 14.47 -20.72
C PRO A 137 -22.27 14.85 -22.00
N ALA A 138 -22.98 14.89 -23.13
CA ALA A 138 -22.41 15.40 -24.38
C ALA A 138 -21.97 16.86 -24.21
N GLY A 139 -20.73 17.17 -24.60
CA GLY A 139 -20.16 18.51 -24.46
C GLY A 139 -19.82 18.93 -23.03
N ALA A 140 -19.82 18.01 -22.05
CA ALA A 140 -19.40 18.30 -20.68
C ALA A 140 -17.98 18.88 -20.63
N ASP A 141 -17.81 19.95 -19.86
CA ASP A 141 -16.49 20.43 -19.47
C ASP A 141 -15.79 19.45 -18.52
N ASP A 142 -14.53 19.73 -18.19
CA ASP A 142 -13.72 18.82 -17.40
C ASP A 142 -14.29 18.60 -15.98
N LEU A 143 -14.84 19.63 -15.34
CA LEU A 143 -15.44 19.49 -14.00
C LEU A 143 -16.74 18.68 -14.06
N ALA A 144 -17.61 18.95 -15.03
CA ALA A 144 -18.85 18.22 -15.24
C ALA A 144 -18.58 16.75 -15.57
N ARG A 145 -17.53 16.46 -16.37
CA ARG A 145 -17.05 15.10 -16.63
C ARG A 145 -16.62 14.40 -15.34
N PHE A 146 -15.80 15.06 -14.53
CA PHE A 146 -15.35 14.49 -13.26
C PHE A 146 -16.54 14.13 -12.36
N LYS A 147 -17.45 15.08 -12.13
CA LYS A 147 -18.61 14.88 -11.25
C LYS A 147 -19.60 13.85 -11.82
N ALA A 148 -19.77 13.76 -13.13
CA ALA A 148 -20.58 12.70 -13.75
C ALA A 148 -20.00 11.30 -13.51
N ILE A 149 -18.69 11.13 -13.72
CA ILE A 149 -17.99 9.86 -13.47
C ILE A 149 -18.02 9.51 -11.98
N GLU A 150 -17.77 10.49 -11.10
CA GLU A 150 -17.83 10.30 -9.66
C GLU A 150 -19.22 9.87 -9.20
N ARG A 151 -20.28 10.53 -9.70
CA ARG A 151 -21.65 10.15 -9.39
C ARG A 151 -21.95 8.72 -9.84
N GLN A 152 -21.58 8.37 -11.06
CA GLN A 152 -21.76 7.01 -11.58
C GLN A 152 -20.98 5.97 -10.76
N GLN A 153 -19.77 6.31 -10.31
CA GLN A 153 -18.99 5.49 -9.39
C GLN A 153 -19.74 5.27 -8.07
N LYS A 154 -20.23 6.34 -7.43
CA LYS A 154 -20.98 6.27 -6.18
C LYS A 154 -22.23 5.40 -6.35
N GLU A 155 -22.96 5.54 -7.45
CA GLU A 155 -24.18 4.77 -7.74
C GLU A 155 -23.89 3.28 -7.96
N LEU A 156 -22.85 2.95 -8.73
CA LEU A 156 -22.42 1.56 -8.96
C LEU A 156 -22.01 0.88 -7.66
N VAL A 157 -21.21 1.58 -6.84
CA VAL A 157 -20.76 1.06 -5.55
C VAL A 157 -21.94 0.89 -4.60
N ALA A 158 -22.81 1.89 -4.46
CA ALA A 158 -23.99 1.80 -3.61
C ALA A 158 -24.92 0.66 -4.04
N ALA A 159 -25.11 0.45 -5.36
CA ALA A 159 -25.90 -0.66 -5.87
C ALA A 159 -25.28 -2.02 -5.56
N CYS A 160 -23.95 -2.14 -5.70
CA CYS A 160 -23.19 -3.35 -5.41
C CYS A 160 -23.23 -3.73 -3.92
N GLU A 161 -23.13 -2.73 -3.03
CA GLU A 161 -23.13 -2.92 -1.56
C GLU A 161 -24.51 -3.12 -0.94
N LYS A 162 -25.60 -3.10 -1.73
CA LYS A 162 -26.91 -3.58 -1.26
C LYS A 162 -26.89 -5.06 -0.89
N ARG A 163 -25.95 -5.81 -1.46
CA ARG A 163 -25.71 -7.20 -1.07
C ARG A 163 -25.06 -7.23 0.32
N PRO A 164 -25.54 -8.05 1.27
CA PRO A 164 -24.93 -8.16 2.59
C PRO A 164 -23.43 -8.46 2.54
N ALA A 165 -22.69 -7.98 3.54
CA ALA A 165 -21.26 -8.27 3.73
C ALA A 165 -20.38 -8.00 2.49
N THR A 166 -20.77 -7.02 1.68
CA THR A 166 -20.13 -6.74 0.40
C THR A 166 -19.47 -5.37 0.45
N ARG A 167 -18.22 -5.32 0.01
CA ARG A 167 -17.45 -4.09 -0.16
C ARG A 167 -17.10 -3.96 -1.64
N CYS A 168 -17.49 -2.84 -2.25
CA CYS A 168 -17.24 -2.59 -3.67
C CYS A 168 -16.40 -1.34 -3.89
N GLN A 169 -15.58 -1.39 -4.94
CA GLN A 169 -14.80 -0.27 -5.43
C GLN A 169 -14.84 -0.21 -6.96
N LEU A 170 -14.87 1.01 -7.51
CA LEU A 170 -14.65 1.23 -8.93
C LEU A 170 -13.16 1.53 -9.15
N ALA A 171 -12.48 0.68 -9.90
CA ALA A 171 -11.08 0.87 -10.27
C ALA A 171 -10.97 1.45 -11.69
N ALA A 172 -10.22 2.53 -11.84
CA ALA A 172 -9.88 3.12 -13.13
C ALA A 172 -8.47 2.67 -13.57
N PHE A 173 -8.33 2.25 -14.82
CA PHE A 173 -7.06 1.83 -15.43
C PHE A 173 -6.68 2.78 -16.57
N ASP A 174 -5.38 2.96 -16.78
CA ASP A 174 -4.80 3.82 -17.83
C ASP A 174 -5.47 5.21 -17.89
N GLY A 175 -5.64 5.85 -16.72
CA GLY A 175 -6.23 7.19 -16.61
C GLY A 175 -7.71 7.30 -16.96
N GLY A 176 -8.46 6.19 -16.88
CA GLY A 176 -9.89 6.15 -17.23
C GLY A 176 -10.18 5.55 -18.60
N SER A 177 -9.21 4.86 -19.20
CA SER A 177 -9.43 4.09 -20.44
C SER A 177 -10.32 2.86 -20.19
N GLN A 178 -10.27 2.33 -18.96
CA GLN A 178 -11.11 1.22 -18.52
C GLN A 178 -11.56 1.45 -17.07
N TYR A 179 -12.79 1.07 -16.76
CA TYR A 179 -13.37 1.08 -15.43
C TYR A 179 -13.88 -0.32 -15.07
N VAL A 180 -13.41 -0.86 -13.95
CA VAL A 180 -13.81 -2.18 -13.44
C VAL A 180 -14.42 -2.03 -12.05
N LEU A 181 -15.65 -2.51 -11.89
CA LEU A 181 -16.28 -2.66 -10.59
C LEU A 181 -15.76 -3.94 -9.95
N VAL A 182 -15.10 -3.81 -8.80
CA VAL A 182 -14.59 -4.93 -8.01
C VAL A 182 -15.55 -5.15 -6.84
N ASP A 183 -16.16 -6.33 -6.81
CA ASP A 183 -17.01 -6.83 -5.73
C ASP A 183 -16.19 -7.75 -4.83
N SER A 184 -16.15 -7.45 -3.53
CA SER A 184 -15.48 -8.27 -2.53
C SER A 184 -16.42 -8.65 -1.39
N VAL A 185 -16.23 -9.85 -0.83
CA VAL A 185 -16.78 -10.21 0.49
C VAL A 185 -15.91 -9.53 1.54
N GLU A 186 -16.51 -8.82 2.49
CA GLU A 186 -15.81 -8.26 3.64
C GLU A 186 -15.96 -9.18 4.86
N LEU A 187 -14.90 -9.91 5.20
CA LEU A 187 -14.83 -10.72 6.41
C LEU A 187 -14.44 -9.82 7.60
N ALA A 188 -15.34 -9.69 8.58
CA ALA A 188 -15.23 -8.72 9.67
C ALA A 188 -14.82 -9.32 11.03
N ASP A 189 -14.76 -10.65 11.14
CA ASP A 189 -14.21 -11.38 12.29
C ASP A 189 -12.87 -12.01 11.87
N VAL A 190 -11.78 -11.36 12.25
CA VAL A 190 -10.41 -11.78 11.96
C VAL A 190 -9.68 -11.93 13.28
N ARG A 191 -9.11 -13.11 13.52
CA ARG A 191 -8.46 -13.45 14.80
C ARG A 191 -7.01 -13.83 14.60
N LEU A 192 -6.12 -13.36 15.47
CA LEU A 192 -4.72 -13.75 15.48
C LEU A 192 -4.59 -15.21 15.92
N VAL A 193 -3.87 -16.01 15.14
CA VAL A 193 -3.54 -17.41 15.42
C VAL A 193 -2.08 -17.53 15.84
N TYR A 194 -1.19 -16.89 15.08
CA TYR A 194 0.24 -16.89 15.35
C TYR A 194 0.88 -15.56 14.95
N ALA A 195 1.80 -15.09 15.78
CA ALA A 195 2.77 -14.06 15.44
C ALA A 195 4.11 -14.38 16.11
N PRO A 196 5.25 -14.31 15.39
CA PRO A 196 6.54 -14.41 16.02
C PRO A 196 6.81 -13.16 16.90
N PRO A 197 7.79 -13.21 17.82
CA PRO A 197 8.31 -12.02 18.48
C PRO A 197 8.65 -10.90 17.50
N ARG A 198 8.48 -9.63 17.91
CA ARG A 198 8.84 -8.48 17.08
C ARG A 198 10.31 -8.52 16.64
N ALA A 199 11.21 -9.00 17.49
CA ALA A 199 12.61 -9.11 17.12
C ALA A 199 12.91 -10.23 16.10
N VAL A 200 11.91 -11.01 15.69
CA VAL A 200 11.93 -11.88 14.50
C VAL A 200 11.16 -11.22 13.36
N GLY A 201 9.92 -10.77 13.63
CA GLY A 201 9.03 -10.17 12.62
C GLY A 201 9.45 -8.80 12.09
N GLU A 202 10.38 -8.14 12.77
CA GLU A 202 10.96 -6.84 12.44
C GLU A 202 12.48 -6.82 12.77
N PHE A 203 13.15 -7.99 12.70
CA PHE A 203 14.59 -8.10 12.89
C PHE A 203 15.35 -7.13 11.98
N GLY A 204 16.24 -6.32 12.57
CA GLY A 204 16.98 -5.24 11.88
C GLY A 204 16.26 -3.90 11.83
N GLY A 205 14.96 -3.84 12.13
CA GLY A 205 14.22 -2.58 12.25
C GLY A 205 14.34 -1.68 11.02
N GLU A 206 14.57 -0.38 11.23
CA GLU A 206 14.72 0.57 10.13
C GLU A 206 16.08 0.47 9.38
N GLU A 207 17.05 -0.30 9.91
CA GLU A 207 18.44 -0.29 9.43
C GLU A 207 18.65 -0.94 8.04
N ASP A 208 18.48 -2.23 7.76
CA ASP A 208 17.42 -3.14 8.15
C ASP A 208 16.10 -2.84 7.40
N ASN A 209 15.80 -1.68 6.80
CA ASN A 209 14.58 -1.48 5.99
C ASN A 209 14.95 -1.10 4.55
N TRP A 210 14.30 -1.68 3.52
CA TRP A 210 14.69 -1.57 2.10
C TRP A 210 16.09 -2.14 1.75
N MET A 211 16.72 -2.89 2.64
CA MET A 211 18.08 -3.41 2.47
C MET A 211 18.11 -4.92 2.17
N TRP A 212 19.13 -5.35 1.42
CA TRP A 212 19.57 -6.74 1.30
C TRP A 212 21.10 -6.80 1.52
N PRO A 213 21.68 -7.80 2.22
CA PRO A 213 21.06 -9.03 2.74
C PRO A 213 20.05 -8.83 3.88
N ARG A 214 18.94 -9.58 3.86
CA ARG A 214 17.87 -9.52 4.86
C ARG A 214 17.68 -10.85 5.61
N HIS A 215 17.24 -10.77 6.86
CA HIS A 215 17.06 -11.93 7.74
C HIS A 215 15.82 -11.78 8.63
N THR A 216 14.72 -11.27 8.09
CA THR A 216 13.53 -10.89 8.87
C THR A 216 12.41 -11.89 8.66
N GLY A 217 11.95 -12.54 9.73
CA GLY A 217 10.78 -13.43 9.71
C GLY A 217 9.46 -12.67 9.69
N ASP A 218 9.26 -11.77 8.72
CA ASP A 218 8.09 -10.89 8.65
C ASP A 218 6.82 -11.64 8.18
N PHE A 219 6.26 -12.47 9.06
CA PHE A 219 5.00 -13.16 8.83
C PHE A 219 4.16 -13.25 10.10
N ALA A 220 2.85 -13.35 9.93
CA ALA A 220 1.89 -13.70 10.96
C ALA A 220 0.74 -14.48 10.33
N ILE A 221 0.03 -15.26 11.15
CA ILE A 221 -1.11 -16.06 10.74
C ILE A 221 -2.33 -15.58 11.51
N VAL A 222 -3.36 -15.20 10.76
CA VAL A 222 -4.69 -14.89 11.29
C VAL A 222 -5.68 -15.93 10.76
N ARG A 223 -6.88 -15.96 11.31
CA ARG A 223 -7.99 -16.76 10.80
C ARG A 223 -9.19 -15.85 10.56
N ALA A 224 -9.79 -15.99 9.40
CA ALA A 224 -11.08 -15.38 9.12
C ALA A 224 -12.21 -16.29 9.63
N TYR A 225 -13.23 -15.68 10.23
CA TYR A 225 -14.42 -16.34 10.75
C TYR A 225 -15.68 -15.87 10.01
N SER A 226 -16.71 -16.69 10.05
CA SER A 226 -18.01 -16.41 9.46
C SER A 226 -19.12 -16.93 10.38
N ALA A 227 -20.35 -16.48 10.16
CA ALA A 227 -21.50 -17.07 10.82
C ALA A 227 -21.63 -18.56 10.46
N PRO A 228 -22.32 -19.39 11.27
CA PRO A 228 -22.50 -20.81 11.00
C PRO A 228 -23.14 -21.15 9.65
N ASP A 229 -23.88 -20.22 9.05
CA ASP A 229 -24.47 -20.35 7.71
C ASP A 229 -23.49 -20.00 6.56
N GLY A 230 -22.25 -19.60 6.90
CA GLY A 230 -21.19 -19.19 5.97
C GLY A 230 -21.21 -17.71 5.61
N ALA A 231 -22.19 -16.92 6.06
CA ALA A 231 -22.23 -15.49 5.80
C ALA A 231 -21.13 -14.75 6.59
N ALA A 232 -20.56 -13.68 6.02
CA ALA A 232 -19.65 -12.85 6.79
C ALA A 232 -20.41 -12.17 7.94
N ALA A 233 -19.79 -12.15 9.11
CA ALA A 233 -20.37 -11.58 10.32
C ALA A 233 -19.31 -10.80 11.09
N ALA A 234 -19.77 -9.86 11.92
CA ALA A 234 -18.93 -9.30 12.97
C ALA A 234 -18.56 -10.38 14.00
N TYR A 235 -17.58 -10.07 14.86
CA TYR A 235 -17.14 -10.99 15.91
C TYR A 235 -18.31 -11.55 16.73
N SER A 236 -18.29 -12.87 16.89
CA SER A 236 -19.17 -13.62 17.78
C SER A 236 -18.47 -14.91 18.20
N GLU A 237 -18.63 -15.31 19.45
CA GLU A 237 -18.13 -16.60 19.96
C GLU A 237 -18.73 -17.79 19.21
N LYS A 238 -19.90 -17.62 18.59
CA LYS A 238 -20.59 -18.65 17.80
C LYS A 238 -20.10 -18.74 16.35
N ASN A 239 -19.29 -17.78 15.90
CA ASN A 239 -18.76 -17.83 14.54
C ASN A 239 -17.84 -19.04 14.38
N VAL A 240 -17.81 -19.58 13.17
CA VAL A 240 -16.99 -20.73 12.79
C VAL A 240 -15.89 -20.29 11.82
N PRO A 241 -14.77 -21.04 11.74
CA PRO A 241 -13.75 -20.78 10.73
C PRO A 241 -14.34 -20.63 9.33
N HIS A 242 -13.93 -19.57 8.62
CA HIS A 242 -14.39 -19.32 7.26
C HIS A 242 -13.94 -20.44 6.32
N ARG A 243 -14.85 -20.97 5.51
CA ARG A 243 -14.52 -22.01 4.52
C ARG A 243 -13.97 -21.38 3.24
N ALA A 244 -12.65 -21.25 3.15
CA ALA A 244 -12.00 -20.71 1.97
C ALA A 244 -12.13 -21.67 0.78
N GLU A 245 -12.61 -21.16 -0.36
CA GLU A 245 -12.72 -21.94 -1.59
C GLU A 245 -11.35 -22.10 -2.28
N PHE A 246 -10.62 -21.00 -2.39
CA PHE A 246 -9.28 -20.95 -2.97
C PHE A 246 -8.28 -20.66 -1.86
N PHE A 247 -7.23 -21.46 -1.80
CA PHE A 247 -6.13 -21.32 -0.85
C PHE A 247 -4.84 -21.90 -1.47
N PHE A 248 -3.70 -21.54 -0.90
CA PHE A 248 -2.37 -21.97 -1.35
C PHE A 248 -1.75 -22.93 -0.32
N PRO A 249 -1.75 -24.24 -0.57
CA PRO A 249 -1.03 -25.20 0.26
C PRO A 249 0.45 -24.82 0.35
N LEU A 250 1.10 -25.08 1.49
CA LEU A 250 2.53 -24.81 1.67
C LEU A 250 3.37 -25.83 0.90
N ALA A 251 4.43 -25.36 0.26
CA ALA A 251 5.46 -26.18 -0.38
C ALA A 251 6.66 -26.35 0.58
N PRO A 252 6.71 -27.43 1.40
CA PRO A 252 7.77 -27.60 2.43
C PRO A 252 9.19 -27.67 1.86
N GLN A 253 9.33 -27.97 0.57
CA GLN A 253 10.62 -27.96 -0.14
C GLN A 253 11.18 -26.54 -0.38
N GLY A 254 10.36 -25.49 -0.26
CA GLY A 254 10.73 -24.11 -0.54
C GLY A 254 11.15 -23.87 -2.00
N VAL A 255 12.17 -23.03 -2.20
CA VAL A 255 12.68 -22.60 -3.50
C VAL A 255 14.20 -22.74 -3.63
N GLN A 256 14.64 -22.89 -4.88
CA GLN A 256 16.03 -22.84 -5.31
C GLN A 256 16.29 -21.62 -6.22
N PRO A 257 17.56 -21.18 -6.33
CA PRO A 257 17.94 -20.19 -7.33
C PRO A 257 17.51 -20.64 -8.75
N GLY A 258 16.84 -19.75 -9.48
CA GLY A 258 16.32 -19.98 -10.82
C GLY A 258 14.88 -20.50 -10.88
N ASP A 259 14.30 -20.93 -9.76
CA ASP A 259 12.92 -21.42 -9.72
C ASP A 259 11.92 -20.34 -10.13
N PHE A 260 10.87 -20.76 -10.83
CA PHE A 260 9.73 -19.92 -11.14
C PHE A 260 8.91 -19.64 -9.88
N VAL A 261 8.53 -18.38 -9.72
CA VAL A 261 7.54 -17.95 -8.73
C VAL A 261 6.61 -16.92 -9.35
N MET A 262 5.42 -16.77 -8.76
CA MET A 262 4.55 -15.63 -9.01
C MET A 262 4.11 -15.02 -7.69
N VAL A 263 4.00 -13.69 -7.66
CA VAL A 263 3.57 -12.93 -6.48
C VAL A 263 2.21 -12.31 -6.77
N LEU A 264 1.29 -12.49 -5.83
CA LEU A 264 -0.13 -12.20 -6.00
C LEU A 264 -0.56 -11.20 -4.93
N GLY A 265 -1.09 -10.04 -5.29
CA GLY A 265 -1.36 -9.04 -4.27
C GLY A 265 -2.13 -7.83 -4.75
N TYR A 266 -2.22 -6.85 -3.86
CA TYR A 266 -2.95 -5.60 -4.03
C TYR A 266 -1.96 -4.42 -4.06
N PRO A 267 -1.13 -4.30 -5.12
CA PRO A 267 -0.19 -3.20 -5.21
C PRO A 267 -0.96 -1.87 -5.23
N GLY A 268 -0.51 -0.94 -4.40
CA GLY A 268 -1.17 0.34 -4.14
C GLY A 268 -1.17 1.24 -5.36
N ILE A 269 -0.04 1.87 -5.66
CA ILE A 269 0.06 2.86 -6.75
C ILE A 269 1.40 2.69 -7.50
N SER A 270 1.35 2.78 -8.83
CA SER A 270 2.53 3.02 -9.67
C SER A 270 2.25 4.12 -10.69
N PHE A 271 3.28 4.56 -11.40
CA PHE A 271 3.31 5.79 -12.18
C PHE A 271 3.89 5.59 -13.59
N ARG A 272 3.89 4.37 -14.13
CA ARG A 272 4.48 4.03 -15.44
C ARG A 272 3.70 4.59 -16.63
N ALA A 273 2.43 4.94 -16.42
CA ALA A 273 1.60 5.61 -17.42
C ALA A 273 1.78 7.13 -17.45
N LEU A 274 2.61 7.68 -16.56
CA LEU A 274 2.94 9.10 -16.56
C LEU A 274 3.79 9.48 -17.78
N LEU A 275 3.68 10.74 -18.18
CA LEU A 275 4.61 11.37 -19.12
C LEU A 275 5.96 11.58 -18.44
N ALA A 276 7.02 11.65 -19.22
CA ALA A 276 8.37 11.94 -18.75
C ALA A 276 8.43 13.29 -18.03
N GLU A 277 7.72 14.33 -18.49
CA GLU A 277 7.65 15.60 -17.76
C GLU A 277 6.96 15.46 -16.39
N GLU A 278 5.95 14.61 -16.26
CA GLU A 278 5.29 14.38 -14.98
C GLU A 278 6.21 13.63 -14.02
N MET A 279 6.96 12.63 -14.52
CA MET A 279 7.99 11.95 -13.74
C MET A 279 9.10 12.91 -13.31
N ALA A 280 9.56 13.76 -14.23
CA ALA A 280 10.58 14.78 -13.97
C ALA A 280 10.11 15.78 -12.92
N GLU A 281 8.85 16.19 -12.94
CA GLU A 281 8.33 17.11 -11.93
C GLU A 281 8.28 16.48 -10.53
N ARG A 282 7.94 15.18 -10.44
CA ARG A 282 8.02 14.47 -9.16
C ARG A 282 9.46 14.37 -8.65
N GLN A 283 10.42 14.11 -9.55
CA GLN A 283 11.84 14.09 -9.23
C GLN A 283 12.34 15.46 -8.77
N ALA A 284 11.97 16.54 -9.47
CA ALA A 284 12.49 17.87 -9.22
C ALA A 284 11.83 18.58 -8.02
N ARG A 285 10.54 18.35 -7.76
CA ARG A 285 9.79 19.02 -6.69
C ARG A 285 9.29 18.10 -5.60
N PHE A 286 8.53 17.06 -5.97
CA PHE A 286 7.80 16.26 -4.97
C PHE A 286 8.73 15.56 -3.98
N TYR A 287 9.66 14.73 -4.46
CA TYR A 287 10.53 13.96 -3.56
C TYR A 287 11.47 14.85 -2.73
N PRO A 288 12.13 15.89 -3.29
CA PRO A 288 12.91 16.82 -2.48
C PRO A 288 12.09 17.52 -1.38
N ARG A 289 10.85 17.93 -1.68
CA ARG A 289 9.99 18.59 -0.70
C ARG A 289 9.47 17.63 0.36
N VAL A 290 9.22 16.36 0.02
CA VAL A 290 8.92 15.30 0.99
C VAL A 290 10.09 15.10 1.96
N ILE A 291 11.32 15.01 1.46
CA ILE A 291 12.52 14.82 2.29
C ILE A 291 12.72 16.01 3.23
N ASP A 292 12.63 17.24 2.72
CA ASP A 292 12.78 18.46 3.51
C ASP A 292 11.68 18.60 4.58
N PHE A 293 10.41 18.46 4.18
CA PHE A 293 9.27 18.65 5.08
C PHE A 293 9.18 17.55 6.15
N TYR A 294 9.31 16.28 5.78
CA TYR A 294 9.29 15.18 6.76
C TYR A 294 10.57 15.11 7.58
N GLY A 295 11.72 15.51 7.03
CA GLY A 295 12.98 15.60 7.78
C GLY A 295 12.89 16.59 8.94
N GLU A 296 12.29 17.76 8.72
CA GLU A 296 12.04 18.73 9.79
C GLU A 296 11.05 18.19 10.84
N ALA A 297 9.98 17.53 10.41
CA ALA A 297 9.00 16.93 11.31
C ALA A 297 9.60 15.80 12.16
N ILE A 298 10.43 14.94 11.57
CA ILE A 298 11.20 13.89 12.26
C ILE A 298 12.07 14.53 13.34
N ARG A 299 12.86 15.55 12.98
CA ARG A 299 13.73 16.24 13.92
C ARG A 299 12.94 16.81 15.11
N ILE A 300 11.82 17.50 14.85
CA ILE A 300 10.97 18.07 15.91
C ILE A 300 10.41 16.98 16.82
N LEU A 301 9.84 15.91 16.24
CA LEU A 301 9.25 14.81 17.00
C LEU A 301 10.29 14.08 17.85
N THR A 302 11.49 13.85 17.31
CA THR A 302 12.61 13.24 18.05
C THR A 302 13.07 14.13 19.19
N GLU A 303 13.32 15.42 18.93
CA GLU A 303 13.78 16.37 19.96
C GLU A 303 12.74 16.56 21.08
N GLU A 304 11.46 16.70 20.75
CA GLU A 304 10.41 16.89 21.75
C GLU A 304 10.08 15.57 22.47
N GLY A 305 10.01 14.46 21.74
CA GLY A 305 9.76 13.14 22.33
C GLY A 305 10.86 12.71 23.28
N ALA A 306 12.12 13.08 23.04
CA ALA A 306 13.24 12.75 23.94
C ALA A 306 13.16 13.47 25.31
N LYS A 307 12.36 14.55 25.42
CA LYS A 307 12.21 15.32 26.66
C LYS A 307 11.20 14.73 27.63
N ASP A 308 10.36 13.78 27.18
CA ASP A 308 9.25 13.23 27.98
C ASP A 308 9.00 11.76 27.62
N ALA A 309 8.94 10.87 28.62
CA ALA A 309 8.77 9.44 28.40
C ALA A 309 7.44 9.09 27.71
N ALA A 310 6.34 9.75 28.07
CA ALA A 310 5.05 9.55 27.41
C ALA A 310 5.05 10.16 25.99
N GLY A 311 5.76 11.26 25.79
CA GLY A 311 6.02 11.89 24.50
C GLY A 311 6.76 10.95 23.55
N LYS A 312 7.85 10.32 24.00
CA LYS A 312 8.60 9.31 23.23
C LYS A 312 7.68 8.20 22.70
N ILE A 313 6.78 7.71 23.55
CA ILE A 313 5.80 6.68 23.18
C ILE A 313 4.78 7.23 22.16
N ALA A 314 4.19 8.40 22.43
CA ALA A 314 3.16 9.00 21.59
C ALA A 314 3.66 9.30 20.16
N VAL A 315 4.92 9.70 20.00
CA VAL A 315 5.47 10.06 18.68
C VAL A 315 6.04 8.87 17.90
N ALA A 316 6.30 7.72 18.54
CA ALA A 316 7.05 6.60 17.95
C ALA A 316 6.46 6.08 16.63
N SER A 317 5.14 5.85 16.58
CA SER A 317 4.44 5.39 15.37
C SER A 317 4.53 6.43 14.24
N THR A 318 4.42 7.72 14.59
CA THR A 318 4.53 8.81 13.62
C THR A 318 5.95 8.91 13.08
N LEU A 319 6.97 8.86 13.95
CA LEU A 319 8.38 8.84 13.55
C LEU A 319 8.67 7.69 12.58
N LYS A 320 8.25 6.47 12.90
CA LYS A 320 8.42 5.31 12.01
C LYS A 320 7.82 5.55 10.63
N SER A 321 6.58 6.05 10.58
CA SER A 321 5.89 6.36 9.31
C SER A 321 6.64 7.43 8.49
N LEU A 322 7.10 8.50 9.14
CA LEU A 322 7.83 9.59 8.47
C LEU A 322 9.21 9.15 8.00
N HIS A 323 9.97 8.39 8.82
CA HIS A 323 11.25 7.82 8.42
C HIS A 323 11.12 6.94 7.18
N ASN A 324 10.13 6.04 7.15
CA ASN A 324 9.87 5.20 5.99
C ASN A 324 9.56 6.02 4.74
N ARG A 325 8.73 7.06 4.84
CA ARG A 325 8.40 7.94 3.70
C ARG A 325 9.60 8.75 3.21
N ALA A 326 10.42 9.28 4.11
CA ALA A 326 11.62 10.04 3.75
C ALA A 326 12.71 9.14 3.14
N LYS A 327 12.90 7.93 3.69
CA LYS A 327 13.81 6.91 3.13
C LYS A 327 13.36 6.46 1.75
N ASN A 328 12.06 6.19 1.57
CA ASN A 328 11.48 5.88 0.27
C ASN A 328 11.69 7.02 -0.74
N ALA A 329 11.38 8.28 -0.39
CA ALA A 329 11.59 9.42 -1.28
C ALA A 329 13.05 9.57 -1.72
N SER A 330 14.00 9.35 -0.81
CA SER A 330 15.43 9.35 -1.13
C SER A 330 15.81 8.21 -2.09
N GLY A 331 15.24 7.02 -1.88
CA GLY A 331 15.42 5.87 -2.76
C GLY A 331 14.81 6.05 -4.15
N GLN A 332 13.64 6.72 -4.24
CA GLN A 332 13.00 7.06 -5.50
C GLN A 332 13.90 7.99 -6.34
N LEU A 333 14.46 9.05 -5.74
CA LEU A 333 15.40 9.95 -6.43
C LEU A 333 16.63 9.21 -6.95
N ALA A 334 17.26 8.39 -6.11
CA ALA A 334 18.43 7.61 -6.48
C ALA A 334 18.11 6.59 -7.60
N GLY A 335 16.97 5.90 -7.49
CA GLY A 335 16.55 4.89 -8.46
C GLY A 335 16.12 5.46 -9.81
N LEU A 336 15.42 6.60 -9.84
CA LEU A 336 15.07 7.33 -11.07
C LEU A 336 16.33 7.67 -11.87
N ALA A 337 17.35 8.21 -11.20
CA ALA A 337 18.64 8.54 -11.82
C ALA A 337 19.40 7.28 -12.26
N ARG A 338 19.58 6.29 -11.38
CA ARG A 338 20.31 5.05 -11.69
C ARG A 338 19.71 4.30 -12.88
N GLY A 339 18.38 4.23 -12.95
CA GLY A 339 17.66 3.50 -14.00
C GLY A 339 17.55 4.26 -15.32
N ARG A 340 17.94 5.54 -15.37
CA ARG A 340 17.66 6.47 -16.47
C ARG A 340 16.18 6.44 -16.86
N ILE A 341 15.29 6.42 -15.86
CA ILE A 341 13.87 6.10 -16.06
C ILE A 341 13.18 7.20 -16.87
N ILE A 342 13.47 8.47 -16.56
CA ILE A 342 12.87 9.61 -17.25
C ILE A 342 13.37 9.68 -18.69
N GLU A 343 14.66 9.47 -18.93
CA GLU A 343 15.24 9.47 -20.27
C GLU A 343 14.66 8.36 -21.14
N LYS A 344 14.53 7.13 -20.59
CA LYS A 344 13.88 6.01 -21.28
C LYS A 344 12.42 6.32 -21.61
N GLN A 345 11.71 6.99 -20.70
CA GLN A 345 10.33 7.42 -20.94
C GLN A 345 10.27 8.47 -22.07
N GLN A 346 11.18 9.44 -22.10
CA GLN A 346 11.28 10.43 -23.19
C GLN A 346 11.54 9.76 -24.54
N GLU A 347 12.49 8.82 -24.59
CA GLU A 347 12.81 8.05 -25.79
C GLU A 347 11.61 7.25 -26.28
N HIS A 348 10.89 6.59 -25.36
CA HIS A 348 9.67 5.84 -25.66
C HIS A 348 8.56 6.74 -26.19
N GLU A 349 8.27 7.85 -25.51
CA GLU A 349 7.27 8.83 -25.96
C GLU A 349 7.60 9.39 -27.33
N ALA A 350 8.87 9.74 -27.59
CA ALA A 350 9.28 10.26 -28.89
C ALA A 350 9.06 9.24 -30.01
N ALA A 351 9.22 7.94 -29.74
CA ALA A 351 8.87 6.88 -30.67
C ALA A 351 7.35 6.81 -30.93
N VAL A 352 6.53 6.86 -29.87
CA VAL A 352 5.06 6.86 -29.99
C VAL A 352 4.58 8.10 -30.75
N VAL A 353 5.15 9.28 -30.50
CA VAL A 353 4.82 10.53 -31.21
C VAL A 353 5.11 10.39 -32.69
N ARG A 354 6.32 9.96 -33.08
CA ARG A 354 6.66 9.75 -34.51
C ARG A 354 5.73 8.75 -35.18
N TRP A 355 5.38 7.67 -34.48
CA TRP A 355 4.48 6.64 -34.98
C TRP A 355 3.03 7.17 -35.15
N ALA A 356 2.55 7.97 -34.20
CA ALA A 356 1.20 8.53 -34.20
C ALA A 356 1.05 9.67 -35.23
N GLN A 357 2.10 10.47 -35.48
CA GLN A 357 2.08 11.54 -36.49
C GLN A 357 1.78 11.03 -37.91
N ALA A 358 2.18 9.80 -38.22
CA ALA A 358 1.90 9.16 -39.50
C ALA A 358 0.49 8.55 -39.60
N ARG A 359 -0.34 8.68 -38.56
CA ARG A 359 -1.62 7.97 -38.41
C ARG A 359 -2.72 8.91 -37.88
N PRO A 360 -3.57 9.46 -38.77
CA PRO A 360 -4.59 10.44 -38.41
C PRO A 360 -5.53 10.01 -37.28
N GLU A 361 -5.79 8.72 -37.13
CA GLU A 361 -6.61 8.14 -36.05
C GLU A 361 -6.03 8.33 -34.63
N TYR A 362 -4.75 8.71 -34.51
CA TYR A 362 -4.10 9.05 -33.24
C TYR A 362 -3.83 10.54 -33.05
N ALA A 363 -4.42 11.43 -33.86
CA ALA A 363 -4.29 12.88 -33.68
C ALA A 363 -4.72 13.34 -32.27
N GLY A 364 -5.79 12.76 -31.71
CA GLY A 364 -6.25 13.03 -30.35
C GLY A 364 -5.23 12.67 -29.26
N ALA A 365 -4.38 11.68 -29.49
CA ALA A 365 -3.32 11.31 -28.55
C ALA A 365 -2.22 12.38 -28.47
N LEU A 366 -1.86 12.98 -29.61
CA LEU A 366 -0.87 14.06 -29.67
C LEU A 366 -1.39 15.32 -28.96
N VAL A 367 -2.65 15.69 -29.21
CA VAL A 367 -3.32 16.79 -28.49
C VAL A 367 -3.38 16.48 -26.99
N GLY A 368 -3.82 15.27 -26.65
CA GLY A 368 -3.91 14.77 -25.27
C GLY A 368 -2.61 14.93 -24.49
N ARG A 369 -1.49 14.54 -25.11
CA ARG A 369 -0.15 14.67 -24.54
C ARG A 369 0.25 16.12 -24.30
N GLU A 370 0.05 17.01 -25.27
CA GLU A 370 0.44 18.42 -25.12
C GLU A 370 -0.43 19.16 -24.09
N GLU A 371 -1.74 18.90 -24.03
CA GLU A 371 -2.60 19.48 -22.98
C GLU A 371 -2.20 18.98 -21.58
N LEU A 372 -1.85 17.70 -21.43
CA LEU A 372 -1.33 17.18 -20.14
C LEU A 372 -0.04 17.90 -19.72
N ARG A 373 0.86 18.18 -20.67
CA ARG A 373 2.10 18.94 -20.41
C ARG A 373 1.82 20.38 -20.02
N GLU A 374 0.79 21.00 -20.60
CA GLU A 374 0.40 22.37 -20.24
C GLU A 374 -0.23 22.42 -18.85
N SER A 375 -1.08 21.45 -18.49
CA SER A 375 -1.66 21.34 -17.14
C SER A 375 -0.58 21.29 -16.04
N LEU A 376 0.57 20.67 -16.30
CA LEU A 376 1.69 20.66 -15.35
C LEU A 376 2.25 22.06 -15.07
N LYS A 377 2.31 22.92 -16.09
CA LYS A 377 2.79 24.29 -15.92
C LYS A 377 1.82 25.10 -15.08
N GLU A 378 0.51 24.90 -15.28
CA GLU A 378 -0.53 25.52 -14.47
C GLU A 378 -0.48 25.03 -13.01
N GLU A 379 -0.30 23.72 -12.80
CA GLU A 379 -0.12 23.12 -11.47
C GLU A 379 1.13 23.65 -10.75
N ALA A 380 2.21 23.90 -11.48
CA ALA A 380 3.46 24.42 -10.92
C ALA A 380 3.32 25.82 -10.29
N LEU A 381 2.28 26.60 -10.64
CA LEU A 381 2.04 27.95 -10.11
C LEU A 381 1.53 27.94 -8.65
N THR A 382 0.89 26.86 -8.23
CA THR A 382 0.32 26.72 -6.88
C THR A 382 0.87 25.52 -6.10
N TRP A 383 1.93 24.91 -6.62
CA TRP A 383 2.42 23.62 -6.16
C TRP A 383 2.86 23.62 -4.69
N GLU A 384 3.56 24.65 -4.21
CA GLU A 384 4.04 24.70 -2.82
C GLU A 384 2.88 24.85 -1.83
N ARG A 385 1.90 25.69 -2.20
CA ARG A 385 0.66 25.83 -1.44
C ARG A 385 -0.06 24.49 -1.31
N GLU A 386 -0.25 23.80 -2.44
CA GLU A 386 -0.95 22.52 -2.48
C GLU A 386 -0.20 21.43 -1.71
N PHE A 387 1.13 21.40 -1.84
CA PHE A 387 1.97 20.47 -1.09
C PHE A 387 1.78 20.63 0.42
N LEU A 388 1.79 21.87 0.93
CA LEU A 388 1.58 22.14 2.36
C LEU A 388 0.17 21.75 2.81
N LEU A 389 -0.87 22.13 2.06
CA LEU A 389 -2.26 21.79 2.40
C LEU A 389 -2.50 20.26 2.40
N ASN A 390 -1.94 19.54 1.44
CA ASN A 390 -2.03 18.07 1.38
C ASN A 390 -1.24 17.36 2.50
N ASN A 391 -0.29 18.05 3.14
CA ASN A 391 0.53 17.51 4.22
C ASN A 391 0.21 18.09 5.61
N LEU A 392 -0.97 18.70 5.77
CA LEU A 392 -1.42 19.28 7.05
C LEU A 392 -1.27 18.33 8.24
N ARG A 393 -1.57 17.04 8.08
CA ARG A 393 -1.46 16.05 9.17
C ARG A 393 -0.04 15.91 9.70
N ALA A 394 0.97 15.94 8.83
CA ALA A 394 2.38 15.90 9.23
C ALA A 394 2.88 17.29 9.68
N GLY A 395 2.21 18.37 9.24
CA GLY A 395 2.47 19.74 9.67
C GLY A 395 1.90 20.12 11.04
N ALA A 396 0.75 19.61 11.44
CA ALA A 396 0.17 19.70 12.78
C ALA A 396 -1.12 18.86 12.86
N ARG A 397 -1.14 17.83 13.72
CA ARG A 397 -2.27 16.89 13.81
C ARG A 397 -3.53 17.55 14.36
N GLY A 398 -3.40 18.39 15.39
CA GLY A 398 -4.50 19.16 15.98
C GLY A 398 -5.24 20.02 14.96
N VAL A 399 -4.49 20.71 14.11
CA VAL A 399 -5.03 21.55 13.03
C VAL A 399 -5.71 20.70 11.96
N SER A 400 -5.08 19.59 11.56
CA SER A 400 -5.68 18.64 10.61
C SER A 400 -7.02 18.09 11.13
N MET A 401 -7.12 17.70 12.40
CA MET A 401 -8.38 17.25 12.99
C MET A 401 -9.45 18.34 12.97
N ALA A 402 -9.09 19.60 13.30
CA ALA A 402 -10.01 20.72 13.26
C ALA A 402 -10.52 21.01 11.84
N ALA A 403 -9.64 20.95 10.83
CA ALA A 403 -10.00 21.14 9.43
C ALA A 403 -10.92 20.03 8.92
N THR A 404 -10.61 18.77 9.25
CA THR A 404 -11.45 17.62 8.88
C THR A 404 -12.84 17.68 9.53
N LEU A 405 -12.96 18.15 10.78
CA LEU A 405 -14.27 18.41 11.40
C LEU A 405 -15.08 19.46 10.63
N GLY A 406 -14.42 20.51 10.15
CA GLY A 406 -15.04 21.53 9.31
C GLY A 406 -15.53 21.00 7.97
N GLN A 407 -14.70 20.24 7.26
CA GLN A 407 -15.09 19.58 6.00
C GLN A 407 -16.25 18.61 6.26
N LEU A 408 -16.15 17.75 7.28
CA LEU A 408 -17.22 16.81 7.63
C LEU A 408 -18.55 17.51 7.92
N ALA A 409 -18.55 18.62 8.66
CA ALA A 409 -19.76 19.37 8.95
C ALA A 409 -20.42 19.95 7.69
N ARG A 410 -19.61 20.38 6.70
CA ARG A 410 -20.08 20.88 5.40
C ARG A 410 -20.62 19.78 4.51
N GLU A 411 -19.89 18.66 4.41
CA GLU A 411 -20.33 17.50 3.64
C GLU A 411 -21.60 16.90 4.23
N ARG A 412 -21.72 16.83 5.56
CA ARG A 412 -22.92 16.30 6.22
C ARG A 412 -24.19 17.09 5.89
N ALA A 413 -24.07 18.37 5.56
CA ALA A 413 -25.19 19.22 5.14
C ALA A 413 -25.71 18.89 3.72
N LYS A 414 -24.94 18.14 2.92
CA LYS A 414 -25.32 17.66 1.60
C LYS A 414 -26.00 16.28 1.68
N PRO A 415 -26.87 15.93 0.71
CA PRO A 415 -27.29 14.55 0.48
C PRO A 415 -26.08 13.63 0.35
N ASP A 416 -26.15 12.39 0.84
CA ASP A 416 -24.97 11.51 0.93
C ASP A 416 -24.28 11.28 -0.42
N MET A 417 -25.06 11.17 -1.50
CA MET A 417 -24.55 11.02 -2.87
C MET A 417 -23.84 12.26 -3.44
N GLU A 418 -24.05 13.43 -2.84
CA GLU A 418 -23.41 14.70 -3.19
C GLU A 418 -22.19 15.00 -2.31
N ARG A 419 -21.94 14.18 -1.27
CA ARG A 419 -20.77 14.31 -0.40
C ARG A 419 -19.50 13.89 -1.13
N GLU A 420 -18.38 14.49 -0.78
CA GLU A 420 -17.07 13.97 -1.19
C GLU A 420 -16.89 12.52 -0.67
N PRO A 421 -16.27 11.61 -1.46
CA PRO A 421 -16.27 10.17 -1.19
C PRO A 421 -15.82 9.77 0.23
N GLU A 422 -14.80 10.44 0.77
CA GLU A 422 -14.25 10.19 2.10
C GLU A 422 -15.15 10.63 3.27
N PHE A 423 -16.19 11.42 2.99
CA PHE A 423 -17.17 11.91 3.97
C PHE A 423 -18.58 11.33 3.78
N MET A 424 -18.75 10.38 2.85
CA MET A 424 -19.99 9.61 2.72
C MET A 424 -20.23 8.73 3.94
N GLU A 425 -21.51 8.39 4.21
CA GLU A 425 -21.94 7.64 5.39
C GLU A 425 -21.14 6.34 5.58
N ARG A 426 -20.88 5.63 4.48
CA ARG A 426 -20.11 4.37 4.47
C ARG A 426 -18.66 4.49 4.94
N GLU A 427 -18.09 5.69 4.94
CA GLU A 427 -16.71 5.96 5.38
C GLU A 427 -16.62 6.55 6.79
N LEU A 428 -17.73 7.01 7.38
CA LEU A 428 -17.73 7.71 8.66
C LEU A 428 -17.24 6.85 9.82
N VAL A 429 -17.44 5.52 9.77
CA VAL A 429 -16.90 4.59 10.78
C VAL A 429 -15.38 4.63 10.76
N ARG A 430 -14.75 4.50 9.58
CA ARG A 430 -13.29 4.54 9.45
C ARG A 430 -12.73 5.89 9.86
N LEU A 431 -13.41 6.97 9.47
CA LEU A 431 -13.02 8.32 9.85
C LEU A 431 -13.09 8.49 11.37
N LYS A 432 -14.16 8.02 12.02
CA LYS A 432 -14.28 8.04 13.48
C LYS A 432 -13.15 7.25 14.16
N ASP A 433 -12.89 6.03 13.71
CA ASP A 433 -11.83 5.19 14.27
C ASP A 433 -10.45 5.86 14.12
N GLN A 434 -10.22 6.58 13.01
CA GLN A 434 -9.02 7.39 12.84
C GLN A 434 -8.91 8.44 13.94
N PHE A 435 -9.96 9.23 14.17
CA PHE A 435 -9.99 10.26 15.22
C PHE A 435 -9.75 9.71 16.64
N GLU A 436 -10.22 8.49 16.92
CA GLU A 436 -9.97 7.81 18.19
C GLU A 436 -8.52 7.35 18.30
N ARG A 437 -7.97 6.71 17.26
CA ARG A 437 -6.56 6.28 17.22
C ARG A 437 -5.60 7.46 17.36
N GLU A 438 -5.93 8.60 16.78
CA GLU A 438 -5.06 9.79 16.87
C GLU A 438 -4.86 10.28 18.29
N GLN A 439 -5.76 9.99 19.22
CA GLN A 439 -5.58 10.40 20.62
C GLN A 439 -4.27 9.89 21.22
N LYS A 440 -3.85 8.67 20.85
CA LYS A 440 -2.61 8.05 21.34
C LYS A 440 -1.35 8.66 20.71
N ASN A 441 -1.48 9.36 19.59
CA ASN A 441 -0.38 9.94 18.83
C ASN A 441 -0.21 11.45 19.09
N LEU A 442 -0.94 12.03 20.05
CA LEU A 442 -0.88 13.45 20.37
C LEU A 442 0.17 13.72 21.44
N PHE A 443 1.14 14.57 21.11
CA PHE A 443 2.08 15.14 22.06
C PHE A 443 2.16 16.65 21.88
N VAL A 444 1.51 17.40 22.77
CA VAL A 444 1.28 18.86 22.62
C VAL A 444 2.55 19.67 22.40
N PRO A 445 3.70 19.42 23.08
CA PRO A 445 4.94 20.14 22.81
C PRO A 445 5.41 20.00 21.36
N ALA A 446 5.36 18.79 20.79
CA ALA A 446 5.69 18.55 19.39
C ALA A 446 4.68 19.21 18.45
N GLU A 447 3.37 19.09 18.73
CA GLU A 447 2.30 19.69 17.91
C GLU A 447 2.48 21.20 17.72
N LYS A 448 2.86 21.91 18.79
CA LYS A 448 3.10 23.36 18.72
C LYS A 448 4.29 23.71 17.83
N ARG A 449 5.39 22.95 17.91
CA ARG A 449 6.58 23.17 17.08
C ARG A 449 6.37 22.78 15.62
N LEU A 450 5.63 21.70 15.38
CA LEU A 450 5.21 21.31 14.03
C LEU A 450 4.36 22.42 13.40
N LEU A 451 3.36 22.94 14.13
CA LEU A 451 2.54 24.04 13.64
C LEU A 451 3.37 25.31 13.38
N GLN A 452 4.34 25.62 14.23
CA GLN A 452 5.24 26.74 14.00
C GLN A 452 6.03 26.58 12.69
N ALA A 453 6.56 25.37 12.42
CA ALA A 453 7.25 25.06 11.17
C ALA A 453 6.31 25.15 9.95
N PHE A 454 5.08 24.66 10.07
CA PHE A 454 4.05 24.80 9.03
C PHE A 454 3.74 26.27 8.73
N VAL A 455 3.48 27.09 9.76
CA VAL A 455 3.19 28.53 9.61
C VAL A 455 4.39 29.26 9.00
N ARG A 456 5.62 28.93 9.42
CA ARG A 456 6.85 29.48 8.83
C ARG A 456 6.92 29.22 7.33
N ARG A 457 6.66 27.98 6.91
CA ARG A 457 6.65 27.59 5.48
C ARG A 457 5.54 28.29 4.72
N ALA A 458 4.32 28.32 5.27
CA ALA A 458 3.17 28.97 4.67
C ALA A 458 3.33 30.49 4.50
N GLN A 459 3.95 31.18 5.47
CA GLN A 459 4.21 32.63 5.38
C GLN A 459 5.38 32.98 4.46
N ALA A 460 6.22 32.00 4.10
CA ALA A 460 7.29 32.13 3.11
C ALA A 460 6.80 31.95 1.67
N LEU A 461 5.56 31.51 1.45
CA LEU A 461 4.97 31.35 0.12
C LEU A 461 4.86 32.70 -0.61
N GLY A 462 5.03 32.64 -1.93
CA GLY A 462 4.86 33.80 -2.82
C GLY A 462 3.43 34.34 -2.80
N PRO A 463 3.19 35.57 -3.31
CA PRO A 463 1.87 36.21 -3.28
C PRO A 463 0.73 35.37 -3.89
N ALA A 464 1.01 34.61 -4.95
CA ALA A 464 0.02 33.75 -5.63
C ALA A 464 -0.28 32.44 -4.88
N GLU A 465 0.55 32.07 -3.90
CA GLU A 465 0.49 30.79 -3.19
C GLU A 465 0.09 30.95 -1.72
N ARG A 466 -0.20 32.18 -1.27
CA ARG A 466 -0.58 32.46 0.12
C ARG A 466 -1.73 31.60 0.59
N ILE A 467 -1.64 31.06 1.81
CA ILE A 467 -2.75 30.38 2.49
C ILE A 467 -3.48 31.43 3.33
N ALA A 468 -4.67 31.85 2.90
CA ALA A 468 -5.42 32.95 3.53
C ALA A 468 -5.80 32.63 4.97
N ALA A 469 -6.10 31.37 5.29
CA ALA A 469 -6.33 30.93 6.66
C ALA A 469 -5.09 31.16 7.55
N VAL A 470 -3.88 30.90 7.05
CA VAL A 470 -2.65 31.17 7.81
C VAL A 470 -2.44 32.67 7.97
N ASP A 471 -2.63 33.44 6.91
CA ASP A 471 -2.47 34.90 6.93
C ASP A 471 -3.43 35.56 7.93
N LYS A 472 -4.70 35.11 7.97
CA LYS A 472 -5.74 35.59 8.90
C LYS A 472 -5.36 35.36 10.36
N HIS A 473 -4.88 34.15 10.69
CA HIS A 473 -4.62 33.76 12.08
C HIS A 473 -3.22 34.20 12.56
N PHE A 474 -2.21 34.13 11.71
CA PHE A 474 -0.80 34.35 12.08
C PHE A 474 -0.21 35.65 11.55
N GLY A 475 -0.85 36.30 10.57
CA GLY A 475 -0.32 37.46 9.85
C GLY A 475 0.43 37.05 8.58
N ARG A 476 0.94 38.02 7.81
CA ARG A 476 1.59 37.73 6.52
C ARG A 476 3.10 37.49 6.60
N THR A 477 3.75 37.89 7.69
CA THR A 477 5.20 37.82 7.85
C THR A 477 5.55 36.97 9.06
N PHE A 478 6.53 36.08 8.90
CA PHE A 478 6.97 35.23 9.98
C PHE A 478 7.75 36.03 11.04
N SER A 479 7.28 35.94 12.28
CA SER A 479 7.99 36.36 13.47
C SER A 479 7.85 35.23 14.48
N GLU A 480 8.96 34.57 14.80
CA GLU A 480 8.95 33.39 15.66
C GLU A 480 8.25 33.67 16.99
N LYS A 481 8.60 34.79 17.65
CA LYS A 481 7.99 35.20 18.92
C LYS A 481 6.47 35.40 18.81
N ALA A 482 6.00 36.10 17.77
CA ALA A 482 4.57 36.39 17.59
C ALA A 482 3.78 35.11 17.25
N VAL A 483 4.33 34.27 16.37
CA VAL A 483 3.72 32.99 15.99
C VAL A 483 3.65 32.05 17.19
N THR A 484 4.72 31.91 17.95
CA THR A 484 4.74 31.08 19.18
C THR A 484 3.70 31.54 20.20
N ALA A 485 3.57 32.85 20.42
CA ALA A 485 2.56 33.39 21.33
C ALA A 485 1.14 33.03 20.88
N LYS A 486 0.84 33.16 19.58
CA LYS A 486 -0.46 32.78 19.00
C LYS A 486 -0.73 31.28 19.10
N ILE A 487 0.26 30.44 18.79
CA ILE A 487 0.16 28.98 18.92
C ILE A 487 -0.11 28.59 20.37
N ASN A 488 0.59 29.21 21.34
CA ASN A 488 0.34 28.95 22.74
C ASN A 488 -1.09 29.33 23.15
N ALA A 489 -1.62 30.46 22.67
CA ALA A 489 -3.00 30.85 22.92
C ALA A 489 -4.01 29.87 22.30
N LEU A 490 -3.78 29.42 21.06
CA LEU A 490 -4.62 28.43 20.38
C LEU A 490 -4.75 27.12 21.17
N TYR A 491 -3.62 26.61 21.68
CA TYR A 491 -3.57 25.32 22.37
C TYR A 491 -3.95 25.41 23.85
N ALA A 492 -3.96 26.60 24.46
CA ALA A 492 -4.26 26.75 25.89
C ALA A 492 -5.73 26.44 26.24
N THR A 493 -6.65 26.73 25.33
CA THR A 493 -8.11 26.63 25.60
C THR A 493 -8.83 25.63 24.71
N THR A 494 -8.15 25.07 23.70
CA THR A 494 -8.79 24.20 22.72
C THR A 494 -9.32 22.91 23.34
N LYS A 495 -10.50 22.50 22.87
CA LYS A 495 -11.16 21.23 23.18
C LYS A 495 -11.05 20.23 22.04
N VAL A 496 -10.52 20.62 20.87
CA VAL A 496 -10.29 19.71 19.74
C VAL A 496 -9.38 18.54 20.13
N LEU A 497 -8.41 18.77 21.02
CA LEU A 497 -7.45 17.73 21.45
C LEU A 497 -8.04 16.75 22.48
N THR A 498 -9.21 17.05 23.04
CA THR A 498 -9.90 16.17 23.99
C THR A 498 -10.81 15.21 23.23
N LEU A 499 -10.59 13.90 23.38
CA LEU A 499 -11.32 12.89 22.61
C LEU A 499 -12.84 13.02 22.71
N SER A 500 -13.40 13.14 23.93
CA SER A 500 -14.85 13.24 24.13
C SER A 500 -15.46 14.47 23.44
N GLU A 501 -14.81 15.63 23.59
CA GLU A 501 -15.23 16.87 22.92
C GLU A 501 -15.10 16.76 21.40
N ARG A 502 -14.01 16.15 20.91
CA ARG A 502 -13.80 15.92 19.47
C ARG A 502 -14.85 14.97 18.89
N MET A 503 -15.28 13.96 19.63
CA MET A 503 -16.38 13.07 19.24
C MET A 503 -17.73 13.78 19.25
N ALA A 504 -17.95 14.72 20.18
CA ALA A 504 -19.13 15.59 20.14
C ALA A 504 -19.09 16.55 18.92
N MET A 505 -17.91 17.06 18.55
CA MET A 505 -17.72 17.88 17.35
C MET A 505 -17.93 17.09 16.05
N PHE A 506 -17.60 15.80 16.02
CA PHE A 506 -17.74 14.93 14.84
C PHE A 506 -19.18 14.86 14.30
N GLN A 507 -20.17 15.02 15.18
CA GLN A 507 -21.60 15.00 14.84
C GLN A 507 -22.20 16.41 14.71
N ALA A 508 -21.42 17.46 14.95
CA ALA A 508 -21.93 18.82 15.01
C ALA A 508 -22.07 19.45 13.61
N SER A 509 -23.05 20.35 13.47
CA SER A 509 -23.14 21.22 12.31
C SER A 509 -22.06 22.31 12.34
N GLU A 510 -21.78 22.94 11.20
CA GLU A 510 -20.78 24.00 11.13
C GLU A 510 -21.13 25.17 12.07
N ALA A 511 -22.40 25.55 12.17
CA ALA A 511 -22.87 26.57 13.10
C ALA A 511 -22.61 26.17 14.57
N GLN A 512 -22.82 24.91 14.93
CA GLN A 512 -22.51 24.40 16.27
C GLN A 512 -20.99 24.39 16.54
N LEU A 513 -20.17 24.07 15.53
CA LEU A 513 -18.70 24.16 15.64
C LEU A 513 -18.25 25.60 15.87
N GLN A 514 -18.78 26.56 15.10
CA GLN A 514 -18.48 27.99 15.26
C GLN A 514 -18.90 28.53 16.64
N ALA A 515 -20.06 28.10 17.14
CA ALA A 515 -20.61 28.53 18.44
C ALA A 515 -19.72 28.14 19.64
N ARG A 516 -18.82 27.16 19.48
CA ARG A 516 -17.88 26.74 20.54
C ARG A 516 -16.80 27.78 20.84
N LYS A 517 -16.57 28.76 19.95
CA LYS A 517 -15.56 29.82 20.11
C LYS A 517 -14.16 29.30 20.46
N ASP A 518 -13.83 28.10 19.97
CA ASP A 518 -12.51 27.48 20.10
C ASP A 518 -11.60 28.02 19.00
N ALA A 519 -10.46 28.61 19.37
CA ALA A 519 -9.60 29.31 18.42
C ALA A 519 -8.87 28.35 17.46
N LEU A 520 -8.50 27.15 17.90
CA LEU A 520 -7.92 26.12 17.02
C LEU A 520 -8.98 25.59 16.05
N LEU A 521 -10.22 25.41 16.53
CA LEU A 521 -11.35 25.03 15.68
C LEU A 521 -11.66 26.11 14.64
N ALA A 522 -11.64 27.39 15.02
CA ALA A 522 -11.85 28.50 14.10
C ALA A 522 -10.78 28.52 12.99
N PHE A 523 -9.51 28.27 13.33
CA PHE A 523 -8.45 28.11 12.32
C PHE A 523 -8.68 26.90 11.42
N GLY A 524 -9.11 25.77 12.00
CA GLY A 524 -9.48 24.58 11.24
C GLY A 524 -10.64 24.82 10.26
N LEU A 525 -11.69 25.56 10.66
CA LEU A 525 -12.82 25.91 9.79
C LEU A 525 -12.40 26.81 8.62
N ASP A 526 -11.48 27.76 8.85
CA ASP A 526 -10.91 28.57 7.77
C ASP A 526 -10.08 27.70 6.80
N LEU A 527 -9.27 26.78 7.33
CA LEU A 527 -8.54 25.81 6.49
C LEU A 527 -9.45 24.85 5.74
N ALA A 528 -10.56 24.42 6.32
CA ALA A 528 -11.56 23.60 5.63
C ALA A 528 -12.10 24.32 4.39
N THR A 529 -12.19 25.66 4.42
CA THR A 529 -12.60 26.48 3.26
C THR A 529 -11.57 26.44 2.15
N GLU A 530 -10.30 26.56 2.52
CA GLU A 530 -9.18 26.46 1.57
C GLU A 530 -9.06 25.06 0.97
N LEU A 531 -9.31 24.02 1.76
CA LEU A 531 -9.30 22.63 1.31
C LEU A 531 -10.46 22.35 0.35
N THR A 532 -11.70 22.72 0.69
CA THR A 532 -12.85 22.56 -0.22
C THR A 532 -12.66 23.32 -1.54
N ALA A 533 -12.07 24.52 -1.51
CA ALA A 533 -11.75 25.26 -2.72
C ALA A 533 -10.67 24.56 -3.56
N LEU A 534 -9.67 23.98 -2.91
CA LEU A 534 -8.64 23.19 -3.57
C LEU A 534 -9.19 21.90 -4.19
N ASP A 535 -10.14 21.24 -3.53
CA ASP A 535 -10.78 20.03 -4.05
C ASP A 535 -11.51 20.33 -5.38
N ALA A 536 -12.23 21.45 -5.50
CA ALA A 536 -12.85 21.86 -6.76
C ALA A 536 -11.83 22.08 -7.91
N VAL A 537 -10.63 22.59 -7.59
CA VAL A 537 -9.54 22.75 -8.57
C VAL A 537 -8.99 21.37 -8.98
N LYS A 538 -8.75 20.48 -8.02
CA LYS A 538 -8.27 19.11 -8.28
C LYS A 538 -9.28 18.31 -9.10
N ASP A 539 -10.57 18.42 -8.80
CA ASP A 539 -11.64 17.75 -9.52
C ASP A 539 -11.67 18.15 -10.99
N ARG A 540 -11.53 19.44 -11.29
CA ARG A 540 -11.44 19.92 -12.67
C ARG A 540 -10.20 19.34 -13.37
N ARG A 541 -9.03 19.37 -12.72
CA ARG A 541 -7.78 18.81 -13.27
C ARG A 541 -7.90 17.30 -13.51
N GLU A 542 -8.51 16.57 -12.59
CA GLU A 542 -8.75 15.14 -12.73
C GLU A 542 -9.75 14.84 -13.85
N GLY A 543 -10.77 15.68 -14.02
CA GLY A 543 -11.65 15.68 -15.18
C GLY A 543 -10.91 15.81 -16.50
N ALA A 544 -9.98 16.77 -16.60
CA ALA A 544 -9.13 16.94 -17.77
C ALA A 544 -8.25 15.70 -17.99
N ARG A 545 -7.60 15.17 -16.94
CA ARG A 545 -6.80 13.94 -17.03
C ARG A 545 -7.62 12.75 -17.54
N ARG A 546 -8.87 12.58 -17.11
CA ARG A 546 -9.78 11.51 -17.57
C ARG A 546 -10.22 11.66 -19.03
N ARG A 547 -10.09 12.86 -19.61
CA ARG A 547 -10.28 13.09 -21.06
C ARG A 547 -8.98 12.84 -21.83
N LEU A 548 -7.86 13.32 -21.32
CA LEU A 548 -6.60 13.43 -22.06
C LEU A 548 -5.73 12.17 -21.95
N ARG A 549 -5.63 11.58 -20.77
CA ARG A 549 -4.79 10.41 -20.53
C ARG A 549 -5.23 9.21 -21.38
N PRO A 550 -6.52 8.88 -21.48
CA PRO A 550 -6.94 7.73 -22.29
C PRO A 550 -6.57 7.85 -23.76
N GLU A 551 -6.65 9.05 -24.34
CA GLU A 551 -6.24 9.30 -25.72
C GLU A 551 -4.75 9.03 -25.92
N TRP A 552 -3.89 9.57 -25.05
CA TRP A 552 -2.45 9.30 -25.10
C TRP A 552 -2.15 7.80 -24.91
N ARG A 553 -2.78 7.17 -23.92
CA ARG A 553 -2.57 5.74 -23.62
C ARG A 553 -3.04 4.85 -24.76
N ARG A 554 -4.10 5.21 -25.49
CA ARG A 554 -4.53 4.47 -26.69
C ARG A 554 -3.41 4.38 -27.73
N ALA A 555 -2.68 5.46 -27.98
CA ALA A 555 -1.53 5.45 -28.90
C ALA A 555 -0.36 4.63 -28.35
N VAL A 556 -0.05 4.76 -27.05
CA VAL A 556 1.02 3.99 -26.40
C VAL A 556 0.77 2.47 -26.49
N LEU A 557 -0.44 2.03 -26.15
CA LEU A 557 -0.83 0.62 -26.18
C LEU A 557 -0.83 0.07 -27.62
N ALA A 558 -1.34 0.84 -28.58
CA ALA A 558 -1.34 0.43 -29.98
C ALA A 558 0.08 0.36 -30.57
N HIS A 559 0.96 1.30 -30.23
CA HIS A 559 2.37 1.27 -30.63
C HIS A 559 3.11 0.07 -30.03
N ALA A 560 2.79 -0.33 -28.79
CA ALA A 560 3.40 -1.48 -28.14
C ALA A 560 3.08 -2.81 -28.85
N GLY A 561 1.88 -2.95 -29.44
CA GLY A 561 1.48 -4.12 -30.22
C GLY A 561 1.36 -5.43 -29.41
N LYS A 562 1.39 -5.36 -28.08
CA LYS A 562 1.28 -6.47 -27.13
C LYS A 562 0.62 -5.99 -25.83
N PRO A 563 0.10 -6.89 -24.98
CA PRO A 563 -0.44 -6.51 -23.68
C PRO A 563 0.59 -5.71 -22.85
N VAL A 564 0.15 -4.62 -22.25
CA VAL A 564 0.92 -3.79 -21.32
C VAL A 564 0.21 -3.79 -19.98
N ALA A 565 0.93 -4.13 -18.92
CA ALA A 565 0.35 -4.09 -17.57
C ALA A 565 -0.01 -2.64 -17.19
N PRO A 566 -1.25 -2.37 -16.72
CA PRO A 566 -1.63 -1.04 -16.28
C PRO A 566 -0.98 -0.71 -14.93
N ASP A 567 -0.90 0.58 -14.62
CA ASP A 567 -0.42 1.02 -13.31
C ASP A 567 -1.23 0.40 -12.16
N ALA A 568 -0.54 0.13 -11.05
CA ALA A 568 -1.16 -0.32 -9.81
C ALA A 568 -2.16 0.73 -9.28
N ASN A 569 -3.28 0.26 -8.76
CA ASN A 569 -4.39 1.08 -8.27
C ASN A 569 -5.16 0.38 -7.12
N GLY A 570 -4.48 -0.46 -6.33
CA GLY A 570 -5.07 -1.15 -5.17
C GLY A 570 -5.96 -2.34 -5.49
N THR A 571 -6.00 -2.80 -6.75
CA THR A 571 -6.71 -4.02 -7.17
C THR A 571 -5.79 -5.25 -7.14
N LEU A 572 -6.37 -6.45 -7.13
CA LEU A 572 -5.64 -7.71 -7.26
C LEU A 572 -4.81 -7.73 -8.56
N ARG A 573 -3.53 -8.09 -8.47
CA ARG A 573 -2.58 -8.27 -9.58
C ARG A 573 -1.74 -9.53 -9.38
N VAL A 574 -1.14 -10.01 -10.47
CA VAL A 574 -0.07 -11.01 -10.45
C VAL A 574 1.17 -10.50 -11.17
N THR A 575 2.33 -10.84 -10.62
CA THR A 575 3.64 -10.69 -11.28
C THR A 575 4.29 -12.07 -11.36
N PHE A 576 4.84 -12.40 -12.53
CA PHE A 576 5.59 -13.63 -12.76
C PHE A 576 7.08 -13.33 -12.59
N ALA A 577 7.87 -14.27 -12.07
CA ALA A 577 9.24 -13.99 -11.66
C ALA A 577 10.08 -15.26 -11.52
N LYS A 578 11.37 -15.06 -11.25
CA LYS A 578 12.31 -16.11 -10.86
C LYS A 578 13.00 -15.76 -9.56
N VAL A 579 13.44 -16.78 -8.82
CA VAL A 579 14.29 -16.61 -7.62
C VAL A 579 15.71 -16.31 -8.09
N GLU A 580 16.20 -15.09 -7.87
CA GLU A 580 17.51 -14.71 -8.39
C GLU A 580 18.16 -13.57 -7.58
N GLY A 581 19.49 -13.63 -7.49
CA GLY A 581 20.33 -12.57 -6.94
C GLY A 581 20.47 -11.39 -7.89
N TYR A 582 21.31 -10.42 -7.54
CA TYR A 582 21.61 -9.28 -8.39
C TYR A 582 22.94 -8.63 -8.00
N SER A 583 23.45 -7.77 -8.87
CA SER A 583 24.65 -6.97 -8.60
C SER A 583 24.27 -5.50 -8.39
N PRO A 584 24.32 -4.97 -7.15
CA PRO A 584 24.00 -3.56 -6.90
C PRO A 584 25.05 -2.60 -7.47
N ARG A 585 26.28 -3.09 -7.66
CA ARG A 585 27.45 -2.38 -8.18
C ARG A 585 28.52 -3.39 -8.63
N ASP A 586 29.50 -2.90 -9.37
CA ASP A 586 30.63 -3.70 -9.84
C ASP A 586 31.38 -4.41 -8.68
N GLY A 587 31.83 -5.63 -8.94
CA GLY A 587 32.53 -6.47 -7.97
C GLY A 587 31.69 -7.03 -6.82
N VAL A 588 30.39 -6.70 -6.72
CA VAL A 588 29.49 -7.17 -5.66
C VAL A 588 28.35 -7.99 -6.27
N PHE A 589 28.14 -9.19 -5.75
CA PHE A 589 26.98 -10.01 -6.07
C PHE A 589 26.23 -10.36 -4.79
N TYR A 590 24.95 -10.04 -4.76
CA TYR A 590 24.05 -10.47 -3.71
C TYR A 590 23.40 -11.79 -4.10
N THR A 591 23.62 -12.80 -3.26
CA THR A 591 23.00 -14.12 -3.42
C THR A 591 21.48 -14.03 -3.29
N PRO A 592 20.73 -14.95 -3.92
CA PRO A 592 19.28 -14.95 -3.88
C PRO A 592 18.70 -15.32 -2.51
N GLN A 593 19.47 -15.95 -1.62
CA GLN A 593 18.98 -16.48 -0.35
C GLN A 593 19.90 -16.08 0.79
N THR A 594 19.30 -15.83 1.96
CA THR A 594 19.97 -15.71 3.25
C THR A 594 19.63 -16.91 4.13
N THR A 595 20.35 -17.08 5.24
CA THR A 595 20.22 -18.25 6.11
C THR A 595 20.17 -17.90 7.58
N LEU A 596 19.78 -18.87 8.41
CA LEU A 596 19.71 -18.73 9.87
C LEU A 596 21.08 -18.40 10.49
N SER A 597 22.19 -18.89 9.92
CA SER A 597 23.53 -18.45 10.33
C SER A 597 23.73 -16.94 10.15
N GLY A 598 23.10 -16.32 9.15
CA GLY A 598 23.13 -14.88 8.94
C GLY A 598 22.36 -14.09 10.01
N VAL A 599 21.27 -14.65 10.55
CA VAL A 599 20.57 -14.10 11.73
C VAL A 599 21.54 -14.08 12.92
N LEU A 600 22.21 -15.20 13.19
CA LEU A 600 23.17 -15.32 14.29
C LEU A 600 24.37 -14.38 14.13
N ALA A 601 24.84 -14.17 12.89
CA ALA A 601 25.95 -13.26 12.61
C ALA A 601 25.58 -11.78 12.83
N LYS A 602 24.29 -11.41 12.71
CA LYS A 602 23.81 -10.04 12.95
C LYS A 602 23.42 -9.78 14.41
N HIS A 603 23.20 -10.82 15.24
CA HIS A 603 22.76 -10.67 16.63
C HIS A 603 23.73 -9.83 17.48
N THR A 604 23.21 -8.87 18.25
CA THR A 604 24.00 -7.96 19.11
C THR A 604 23.51 -7.85 20.56
N ASP A 605 22.58 -8.70 21.01
CA ASP A 605 21.94 -8.63 22.33
C ASP A 605 21.24 -7.26 22.61
N ALA A 606 20.89 -6.53 21.55
CA ALA A 606 20.30 -5.19 21.63
C ALA A 606 19.47 -4.87 20.38
N GLU A 607 18.36 -4.14 20.56
CA GLU A 607 17.54 -3.69 19.43
C GLU A 607 18.37 -2.85 18.43
N PRO A 608 18.17 -3.03 17.11
CA PRO A 608 17.14 -3.85 16.47
C PRO A 608 17.59 -5.29 16.12
N PHE A 609 18.77 -5.72 16.59
CA PHE A 609 19.36 -7.03 16.29
C PHE A 609 19.39 -7.95 17.53
N ASP A 610 18.27 -8.03 18.24
CA ASP A 610 18.15 -8.81 19.48
C ASP A 610 17.33 -10.10 19.27
N VAL A 611 17.97 -11.17 18.83
CA VAL A 611 17.31 -12.45 18.57
C VAL A 611 16.76 -13.04 19.89
N PRO A 612 15.46 -13.36 19.99
CA PRO A 612 14.87 -13.89 21.22
C PRO A 612 15.54 -15.20 21.68
N ASP A 613 15.72 -15.36 22.98
CA ASP A 613 16.42 -16.52 23.60
C ASP A 613 15.99 -17.87 23.04
N LYS A 614 14.69 -18.09 22.87
CA LYS A 614 14.13 -19.36 22.36
C LYS A 614 14.56 -19.64 20.91
N VAL A 615 14.59 -18.61 20.08
CA VAL A 615 15.04 -18.68 18.67
C VAL A 615 16.55 -18.89 18.65
N LEU A 616 17.28 -18.10 19.44
CA LEU A 616 18.73 -18.14 19.55
C LEU A 616 19.23 -19.51 20.01
N ALA A 617 18.61 -20.11 21.03
CA ALA A 617 18.94 -21.45 21.52
C ALA A 617 18.71 -22.51 20.44
N THR A 618 17.54 -22.52 19.80
CA THR A 618 17.20 -23.46 18.72
C THR A 618 18.18 -23.36 17.55
N ALA A 619 18.54 -22.14 17.16
CA ALA A 619 19.47 -21.87 16.07
C ALA A 619 20.91 -22.30 16.41
N ARG A 620 21.41 -22.00 17.62
CA ARG A 620 22.75 -22.39 18.09
C ARG A 620 22.92 -23.91 18.20
N GLU A 621 21.87 -24.61 18.64
CA GLU A 621 21.83 -26.08 18.66
C GLU A 621 21.73 -26.71 17.27
N ARG A 622 21.59 -25.89 16.21
CA ARG A 622 21.36 -26.34 14.82
C ARG A 622 20.18 -27.30 14.70
N ARG A 623 19.13 -27.09 15.51
CA ARG A 623 17.87 -27.84 15.42
C ARG A 623 17.08 -27.36 14.21
N PHE A 624 17.52 -27.77 13.02
CA PHE A 624 16.93 -27.36 11.75
C PHE A 624 15.69 -28.17 11.38
N GLY A 625 15.52 -29.37 11.95
CA GLY A 625 14.49 -30.30 11.51
C GLY A 625 14.64 -30.64 10.01
N PRO A 626 13.54 -30.90 9.29
CA PRO A 626 13.57 -31.14 7.85
C PRO A 626 13.67 -29.84 7.02
N TRP A 627 13.83 -28.67 7.64
CA TRP A 627 13.72 -27.35 6.99
C TRP A 627 15.05 -26.81 6.45
N ALA A 628 16.15 -27.53 6.68
CA ALA A 628 17.44 -27.19 6.10
C ALA A 628 17.45 -27.41 4.58
N ASP A 629 17.98 -26.44 3.86
CA ASP A 629 18.27 -26.59 2.45
C ASP A 629 19.56 -27.40 2.25
N ALA A 630 19.54 -28.37 1.34
CA ALA A 630 20.68 -29.27 1.12
C ALA A 630 21.90 -28.55 0.53
N ALA A 631 21.70 -27.53 -0.30
CA ALA A 631 22.77 -26.76 -0.92
C ALA A 631 23.34 -25.72 0.05
N LEU A 632 22.48 -25.01 0.79
CA LEU A 632 22.90 -24.02 1.79
C LEU A 632 23.43 -24.67 3.07
N LYS A 633 23.05 -25.94 3.35
CA LYS A 633 23.34 -26.68 4.60
C LYS A 633 22.89 -25.92 5.85
N ASP A 634 21.80 -25.17 5.70
CA ASP A 634 21.25 -24.27 6.70
C ASP A 634 19.76 -24.04 6.41
N VAL A 635 19.02 -23.46 7.36
CA VAL A 635 17.63 -23.04 7.14
C VAL A 635 17.64 -21.71 6.37
N PRO A 636 17.06 -21.64 5.16
CA PRO A 636 16.88 -20.37 4.45
C PRO A 636 15.92 -19.47 5.23
N VAL A 637 16.24 -18.18 5.31
CA VAL A 637 15.43 -17.19 6.03
C VAL A 637 14.61 -16.38 5.04
N ASP A 638 15.29 -15.60 4.20
CA ASP A 638 14.67 -14.79 3.17
C ASP A 638 15.22 -15.16 1.78
N PHE A 639 14.45 -14.83 0.75
CA PHE A 639 14.90 -14.92 -0.63
C PHE A 639 14.45 -13.75 -1.51
N LEU A 640 15.26 -13.48 -2.54
CA LEU A 640 14.99 -12.52 -3.59
C LEU A 640 14.29 -13.20 -4.77
N SER A 641 13.30 -12.51 -5.35
CA SER A 641 12.83 -12.82 -6.69
C SER A 641 12.73 -11.57 -7.55
N SER A 642 12.67 -11.77 -8.86
CA SER A 642 12.58 -10.69 -9.85
C SER A 642 11.19 -10.05 -9.95
N ALA A 643 10.32 -10.28 -8.96
CA ALA A 643 8.91 -9.93 -9.05
C ALA A 643 8.69 -8.42 -8.94
N ASP A 644 7.75 -7.93 -9.74
CA ASP A 644 7.44 -6.52 -9.85
C ASP A 644 6.44 -6.08 -8.77
N THR A 645 6.93 -5.83 -7.55
CA THR A 645 6.11 -5.43 -6.42
C THR A 645 6.17 -3.93 -6.11
N THR A 646 5.20 -3.43 -5.34
CA THR A 646 5.21 -2.08 -4.72
C THR A 646 4.48 -2.10 -3.39
N GLY A 647 4.41 -0.95 -2.69
CA GLY A 647 3.63 -0.82 -1.46
C GLY A 647 2.21 -1.35 -1.66
N GLY A 648 1.68 -2.09 -0.70
CA GLY A 648 0.43 -2.86 -0.83
C GLY A 648 0.64 -4.35 -1.09
N ASN A 649 1.78 -4.75 -1.68
CA ASN A 649 2.15 -6.16 -1.82
C ASN A 649 2.75 -6.78 -0.54
N SER A 650 2.94 -6.02 0.54
CA SER A 650 3.30 -6.60 1.84
C SER A 650 2.29 -7.68 2.22
N GLY A 651 2.77 -8.89 2.51
CA GLY A 651 1.99 -10.06 2.85
C GLY A 651 1.50 -10.87 1.66
N SER A 652 1.84 -10.46 0.43
CA SER A 652 1.46 -11.21 -0.79
C SER A 652 2.04 -12.61 -0.75
N PRO A 653 1.25 -13.65 -1.09
CA PRO A 653 1.80 -14.99 -1.27
C PRO A 653 2.71 -15.02 -2.50
N THR A 654 3.89 -15.57 -2.30
CA THR A 654 4.81 -15.97 -3.37
C THR A 654 4.64 -17.47 -3.58
N VAL A 655 4.18 -17.85 -4.76
CA VAL A 655 3.76 -19.22 -5.06
C VAL A 655 4.52 -19.80 -6.25
N ASN A 656 4.76 -21.10 -6.23
CA ASN A 656 5.46 -21.79 -7.32
C ASN A 656 4.54 -22.05 -8.53
N GLY A 657 5.08 -22.68 -9.57
CA GLY A 657 4.34 -23.00 -10.81
C GLY A 657 3.13 -23.91 -10.64
N LYS A 658 2.99 -24.59 -9.49
CA LYS A 658 1.87 -25.47 -9.13
C LYS A 658 0.79 -24.77 -8.31
N GLY A 659 1.01 -23.53 -7.87
CA GLY A 659 0.12 -22.80 -6.98
C GLY A 659 0.30 -23.15 -5.49
N GLU A 660 1.50 -23.59 -5.10
CA GLU A 660 1.85 -23.85 -3.69
C GLU A 660 2.65 -22.67 -3.12
N LEU A 661 2.38 -22.27 -1.88
CA LEU A 661 3.07 -21.18 -1.18
C LEU A 661 4.52 -21.56 -0.89
N VAL A 662 5.46 -20.75 -1.41
CA VAL A 662 6.90 -20.89 -1.17
C VAL A 662 7.50 -19.72 -0.38
N GLY A 663 6.78 -18.62 -0.25
CA GLY A 663 7.19 -17.51 0.60
C GLY A 663 6.14 -16.42 0.73
N VAL A 664 6.48 -15.40 1.52
CA VAL A 664 5.62 -14.24 1.78
C VAL A 664 6.39 -12.97 1.48
N ASN A 665 5.96 -12.20 0.48
CA ASN A 665 6.61 -10.93 0.13
C ASN A 665 6.44 -9.91 1.26
N PHE A 666 7.50 -9.19 1.62
CA PHE A 666 7.42 -8.15 2.67
C PHE A 666 8.16 -6.85 2.35
N ASP A 667 9.15 -6.87 1.47
CA ASP A 667 9.96 -5.69 1.17
C ASP A 667 10.50 -5.71 -0.27
N ARG A 668 11.24 -4.68 -0.66
CA ARG A 668 12.06 -4.64 -1.89
C ARG A 668 13.47 -4.16 -1.56
N VAL A 669 14.41 -4.47 -2.44
CA VAL A 669 15.77 -3.95 -2.31
C VAL A 669 15.84 -2.45 -2.63
N TRP A 670 16.82 -1.75 -2.06
CA TRP A 670 17.02 -0.31 -2.21
C TRP A 670 17.11 0.10 -3.68
N GLU A 671 17.75 -0.73 -4.49
CA GLU A 671 17.94 -0.49 -5.91
C GLU A 671 16.63 -0.54 -6.71
N ASN A 672 15.59 -1.15 -6.15
CA ASN A 672 14.28 -1.37 -6.74
C ASN A 672 13.21 -0.36 -6.27
N VAL A 673 13.56 0.62 -5.42
CA VAL A 673 12.56 1.56 -4.87
C VAL A 673 11.85 2.37 -5.96
N ALA A 674 12.56 2.76 -7.03
CA ALA A 674 12.00 3.51 -8.16
C ALA A 674 11.21 2.69 -9.19
N ASN A 675 10.97 1.41 -8.91
CA ASN A 675 10.24 0.50 -9.79
C ASN A 675 8.77 0.92 -10.01
N ASP A 676 8.26 1.82 -9.18
CA ASP A 676 6.95 2.44 -9.36
C ASP A 676 6.89 3.28 -10.66
N PHE A 677 8.02 3.76 -11.17
CA PHE A 677 8.10 4.54 -12.42
C PHE A 677 8.59 3.72 -13.62
N GLY A 678 9.41 2.70 -13.39
CA GLY A 678 9.94 1.85 -14.46
C GLY A 678 10.72 0.67 -13.90
N TYR A 679 10.53 -0.51 -14.50
CA TYR A 679 11.19 -1.74 -14.07
C TYR A 679 12.62 -1.82 -14.61
N ASN A 680 13.58 -2.15 -13.74
CA ASN A 680 14.96 -2.39 -14.13
C ASN A 680 15.35 -3.84 -13.81
N PRO A 681 15.39 -4.76 -14.80
CA PRO A 681 15.63 -6.19 -14.56
C PRO A 681 16.98 -6.49 -13.86
N ASP A 682 17.98 -5.61 -14.04
CA ASP A 682 19.33 -5.81 -13.52
C ASP A 682 19.39 -5.72 -11.99
N VAL A 683 18.44 -5.01 -11.38
CA VAL A 683 18.45 -4.73 -9.93
C VAL A 683 17.10 -4.92 -9.25
N ALA A 684 16.02 -5.06 -10.01
CA ALA A 684 14.67 -5.15 -9.46
C ALA A 684 14.48 -6.48 -8.73
N ARG A 685 14.50 -6.45 -7.41
CA ARG A 685 14.20 -7.60 -6.55
C ARG A 685 13.20 -7.25 -5.47
N ASN A 686 12.25 -8.15 -5.24
CA ASN A 686 11.43 -8.15 -4.03
C ASN A 686 11.98 -9.17 -3.02
N VAL A 687 11.73 -8.91 -1.75
CA VAL A 687 12.21 -9.73 -0.62
C VAL A 687 11.05 -10.50 -0.04
N ASN A 688 11.26 -11.80 0.16
CA ASN A 688 10.26 -12.74 0.64
C ASN A 688 10.81 -13.50 1.84
N VAL A 689 9.97 -13.76 2.84
CA VAL A 689 10.27 -14.77 3.86
C VAL A 689 10.11 -16.14 3.22
N ASP A 690 11.09 -17.04 3.38
CA ASP A 690 11.02 -18.41 2.88
C ASP A 690 10.03 -19.24 3.71
N VAL A 691 9.18 -20.03 3.04
CA VAL A 691 8.22 -20.91 3.73
C VAL A 691 8.91 -21.90 4.67
N ARG A 692 10.17 -22.28 4.40
CA ARG A 692 10.95 -23.13 5.30
C ARG A 692 11.30 -22.43 6.61
N TYR A 693 11.52 -21.11 6.60
CA TYR A 693 11.71 -20.36 7.84
C TYR A 693 10.42 -20.28 8.65
N VAL A 694 9.28 -20.06 7.97
CA VAL A 694 7.95 -20.12 8.59
C VAL A 694 7.74 -21.47 9.27
N LEU A 695 8.01 -22.57 8.55
CA LEU A 695 7.85 -23.92 9.07
C LEU A 695 8.86 -24.24 10.19
N TRP A 696 10.10 -23.78 10.08
CA TRP A 696 11.10 -23.93 11.13
C TRP A 696 10.70 -23.21 12.42
N MET A 697 10.18 -21.99 12.34
CA MET A 697 9.64 -21.27 13.49
C MET A 697 8.48 -22.06 14.12
N LEU A 698 7.48 -22.47 13.33
CA LEU A 698 6.33 -23.19 13.86
C LEU A 698 6.71 -24.56 14.45
N ASP A 699 7.65 -25.28 13.85
CA ASP A 699 8.02 -26.64 14.22
C ASP A 699 9.09 -26.68 15.31
N GLN A 700 10.26 -26.10 15.05
CA GLN A 700 11.45 -26.25 15.89
C GLN A 700 11.51 -25.21 17.02
N VAL A 701 10.91 -24.04 16.84
CA VAL A 701 10.84 -23.01 17.88
C VAL A 701 9.55 -23.16 18.67
N GLU A 702 8.38 -23.20 18.03
CA GLU A 702 7.11 -23.09 18.74
C GLU A 702 6.47 -24.41 19.15
N ASN A 703 6.84 -25.54 18.54
CA ASN A 703 6.16 -26.83 18.69
C ASN A 703 4.64 -26.72 18.37
N ALA A 704 4.30 -25.98 17.30
CA ALA A 704 2.95 -25.67 16.87
C ALA A 704 2.26 -26.84 16.13
N ASP A 705 2.29 -28.03 16.74
CA ASP A 705 1.83 -29.30 16.18
C ASP A 705 0.41 -29.27 15.61
N GLY A 706 -0.51 -28.58 16.30
CA GLY A 706 -1.90 -28.43 15.85
C GLY A 706 -2.01 -27.63 14.55
N LEU A 707 -1.30 -26.51 14.49
CA LEU A 707 -1.25 -25.64 13.32
C LEU A 707 -0.56 -26.33 12.13
N LEU A 708 0.55 -27.04 12.37
CA LEU A 708 1.25 -27.81 11.33
C LEU A 708 0.39 -28.95 10.74
N ARG A 709 -0.50 -29.56 11.52
CA ARG A 709 -1.48 -30.54 11.00
C ARG A 709 -2.54 -29.86 10.15
N GLU A 710 -3.08 -28.72 10.59
CA GLU A 710 -4.07 -27.95 9.84
C GLU A 710 -3.52 -27.43 8.50
N LEU A 711 -2.23 -27.10 8.45
CA LEU A 711 -1.52 -26.72 7.23
C LEU A 711 -1.15 -27.91 6.32
N GLY A 712 -1.48 -29.15 6.72
CA GLY A 712 -1.18 -30.36 5.95
C GLY A 712 0.30 -30.77 5.93
N VAL A 713 1.12 -30.19 6.82
CA VAL A 713 2.58 -30.42 6.87
C VAL A 713 2.93 -31.64 7.73
N ARG A 714 2.16 -31.90 8.80
CA ARG A 714 2.36 -33.06 9.69
C ARG A 714 1.17 -34.02 9.63
N LYS A 715 1.43 -35.34 9.69
CA LYS A 715 0.39 -36.38 9.74
C LYS A 715 -0.19 -36.53 11.16
N GLY A 716 -1.50 -36.72 11.28
CA GLY A 716 -2.22 -36.99 12.53
C GLY A 716 -3.71 -36.62 12.44
N PRO A 717 -4.56 -37.01 13.41
CA PRO A 717 -5.94 -36.52 13.44
C PRO A 717 -5.91 -35.01 13.61
N SER A 718 -6.74 -34.32 12.83
CA SER A 718 -6.93 -32.90 13.00
C SER A 718 -7.56 -32.56 14.35
N MET A 719 -7.45 -31.29 14.75
CA MET A 719 -7.97 -30.81 16.04
C MET A 719 -9.46 -31.17 16.20
N PRO A 720 -9.92 -31.54 17.40
CA PRO A 720 -11.33 -31.87 17.65
C PRO A 720 -12.24 -30.72 17.18
N GLY A 721 -13.16 -31.00 16.26
CA GLY A 721 -14.04 -30.00 15.65
C GLY A 721 -13.97 -29.92 14.12
N GLU A 722 -13.06 -30.65 13.47
CA GLU A 722 -13.08 -30.85 12.02
C GLU A 722 -14.05 -31.98 11.63
N LYS A 723 -15.33 -31.63 11.41
CA LYS A 723 -16.16 -32.42 10.49
C LYS A 723 -15.87 -31.92 9.08
N ARG A 724 -15.41 -32.84 8.22
CA ARG A 724 -15.11 -32.62 6.79
C ARG A 724 -16.29 -32.04 6.03
#